data_AF-A0AAV5VVL0-F1
#
_entry.id   AF-A0AAV5VVL0-F1
#
_cell.length_a   1.000
_cell.length_b   1.000
_cell.length_c   1.000
_cell.angle_alpha   90.00
_cell.angle_beta   90.00
_cell.angle_gamma   90.00
#
_symmetry.space_group_name_H-M   'P 1'
#
loop_
_entity.id
_entity.type
_entity.pdbx_description
1 polymer ?
#
loop_
_entity_poly.entity_id
_entity_poly.type
_entity_poly.pdbx_seq_one_letter_code
_entity_poly.pdbx_strand_id
1 'polypeptide(L)'
;MTMIYLALLIPLLIADGVKADYTDEFRIHEGASIGTPLTASPELKKKLDRVTNCYSTLDTSIPWIELKDYTNVLWTTESLNYVNLNTREQLQGVLTMMCPGNKVIVLPFSVHITKMNRHAPSFKKDSLEINVPLGSPVGAQLTQLEVTDHDAVIYNSQRTLSFKDSNSIGDSLFSIQSDGSINLKASIPASEAYKRMEMQVVAVDYGSPQRYSETNITIVPVTVSQVRNLRVNVASEKYQIFEWEAPEYGIPDKYRLVIRRGDHTLVDEEVDAKANRALTRIKIGKGWEVTYSVAAVSFLGETSSPKEPFTLLHGKLECVGECSHGGLPLCFYGPLNSLLQYEDQQGKHCDCFPGYTGVSCEKNESCASEKRVDTYGGLDWPETGVNASARLYCPYNDRREDDIWRPCEWNSLEGRAQWGKTKGHEKCQSQTSILMHLGMHANFAEKADQISAVNTVSNYLAKLLAVPSFATSGPAHFDLKIAQHMTMVLDAVTRVNYTRIQERTRANVTETKLQLLSRISTLSSRLPIPFQLGADRETKNNISFNVVHWLPATENFRQQVGESCYIQLPIIDEENVLRAVCMVNSSLVNTIDNRNPVLMMDVDSPDSLVFSKITFGLKTFNSSENYTCVYYDEIEKSWSNRGIRRLSQNRDYVECETSHLSMFSILPESTFSTPNSILRDLAVLLPTVTSFIAIVCAVFLLFLAAIQRGPSIDYPLLVFLFLAFIIHALHLLTLLAPQLGDPFLQAPTLHLVYQFCVISVCALIMLLSQSIYCVIMSYKCNDDKPEPPLCSSFCSTLFFGIIIPALLTSTTYFFAQQNRHELTRVFTRLDWLFILNFLSPSLLFVALTIVFCFSSLKAASNCSSRGVSSLSISPASHSSSSLLLLLFFLLTHIVLFVFRNHGDGLISALFVLCQLAYCLVSFIFAGYLFRLRYIQLNGDELSTRSIENKSRAVLSHVDRRPEEPDCSLLLHSPLNPSDDLSTSSFGLNVCKTNGNTLSSSYYHSSSHSNHNQVIVRSLKSTPSPPLTLESPNGFSMTASLFERAPMVSIV
;
A
#
# COMPACT_ATOMS: atom_id res chain seq x y z
N MET A 1 -89.14 102.36 52.52
CA MET A 1 -87.90 102.07 51.78
C MET A 1 -88.12 102.34 50.29
N THR A 2 -87.99 103.60 49.90
CA THR A 2 -87.68 104.00 48.52
C THR A 2 -86.20 103.74 48.22
N MET A 3 -85.75 103.94 46.97
CA MET A 3 -84.33 104.03 46.56
C MET A 3 -83.47 102.73 46.44
N ILE A 4 -84.00 101.61 45.93
CA ILE A 4 -83.14 100.52 45.37
C ILE A 4 -83.58 100.02 43.99
N TYR A 5 -84.84 99.64 43.78
CA TYR A 5 -85.26 98.88 42.59
C TYR A 5 -85.40 99.66 41.26
N LEU A 6 -84.96 100.92 41.18
CA LEU A 6 -85.10 101.77 39.99
C LEU A 6 -83.89 101.72 39.02
N ALA A 7 -82.95 100.79 39.23
CA ALA A 7 -81.60 100.86 38.64
C ALA A 7 -81.24 99.73 37.63
N LEU A 8 -82.13 98.78 37.35
CA LEU A 8 -81.82 97.60 36.50
C LEU A 8 -82.82 97.36 35.34
N LEU A 9 -83.61 98.37 34.98
CA LEU A 9 -84.63 98.28 33.90
C LEU A 9 -84.25 99.09 32.63
N ILE A 10 -82.99 99.53 32.52
CA ILE A 10 -82.47 100.39 31.42
C ILE A 10 -81.10 99.93 30.86
N PRO A 11 -80.77 98.62 30.86
CA PRO A 11 -79.88 98.08 29.83
C PRO A 11 -80.41 96.79 29.17
N LEU A 12 -81.74 96.64 29.08
CA LEU A 12 -82.39 95.55 28.33
C LEU A 12 -82.83 95.98 26.90
N LEU A 13 -82.33 97.14 26.46
CA LEU A 13 -82.42 97.66 25.10
C LEU A 13 -81.02 98.14 24.71
N ILE A 14 -80.59 97.84 23.48
CA ILE A 14 -79.27 98.16 22.89
C ILE A 14 -78.10 97.33 23.46
N ALA A 15 -78.04 96.06 23.07
CA ALA A 15 -76.81 95.29 22.92
C ALA A 15 -76.99 94.24 21.80
N ASP A 16 -75.87 93.75 21.24
CA ASP A 16 -75.76 92.55 20.39
C ASP A 16 -76.65 92.45 19.15
N GLY A 17 -76.72 93.56 18.41
CA GLY A 17 -76.86 93.52 16.95
C GLY A 17 -75.59 92.95 16.30
N VAL A 18 -75.31 91.66 16.52
CA VAL A 18 -74.15 90.95 15.92
C VAL A 18 -74.33 90.92 14.41
N LYS A 19 -73.50 91.68 13.68
CA LYS A 19 -73.39 91.52 12.23
C LYS A 19 -72.85 90.12 11.93
N ALA A 20 -73.66 89.31 11.27
CA ALA A 20 -73.19 88.06 10.68
C ALA A 20 -72.06 88.38 9.69
N ASP A 21 -70.90 87.75 9.90
CA ASP A 21 -69.73 87.93 9.05
C ASP A 21 -69.83 86.97 7.86
N TYR A 22 -70.38 87.46 6.75
CA TYR A 22 -70.57 86.72 5.51
C TYR A 22 -69.23 86.55 4.75
N THR A 23 -68.26 85.89 5.38
CA THR A 23 -66.96 85.53 4.79
C THR A 23 -66.98 84.17 4.07
N ASP A 24 -68.07 83.42 4.19
CA ASP A 24 -68.33 82.19 3.45
C ASP A 24 -69.15 82.48 2.18
N GLU A 25 -68.69 82.02 1.02
CA GLU A 25 -69.36 82.25 -0.27
C GLU A 25 -69.59 80.93 -1.03
N PHE A 26 -70.73 80.86 -1.73
CA PHE A 26 -70.97 79.93 -2.84
C PHE A 26 -70.88 80.68 -4.18
N ARG A 27 -70.47 79.97 -5.23
CA ARG A 27 -70.24 80.48 -6.59
C ARG A 27 -71.13 79.74 -7.58
N ILE A 28 -71.77 80.47 -8.49
CA ILE A 28 -72.61 79.89 -9.57
C ILE A 28 -72.41 80.66 -10.88
N HIS A 29 -72.28 79.96 -12.01
CA HIS A 29 -72.03 80.66 -13.27
C HIS A 29 -73.29 81.37 -13.82
N GLU A 30 -73.08 82.53 -14.46
CA GLU A 30 -74.12 83.41 -15.03
C GLU A 30 -75.11 82.71 -15.98
N GLY A 31 -74.69 81.62 -16.63
CA GLY A 31 -75.50 80.84 -17.56
C GLY A 31 -76.04 79.51 -17.01
N ALA A 32 -76.06 79.31 -15.69
CA ALA A 32 -76.44 78.04 -15.08
C ALA A 32 -77.89 77.62 -15.41
N SER A 33 -78.06 76.37 -15.85
CA SER A 33 -79.33 75.68 -16.05
C SER A 33 -79.96 75.22 -14.74
N ILE A 34 -81.19 74.70 -14.79
CA ILE A 34 -81.84 73.99 -13.68
C ILE A 34 -81.01 72.74 -13.33
N GLY A 35 -80.80 72.46 -12.04
CA GLY A 35 -80.05 71.29 -11.58
C GLY A 35 -78.53 71.43 -11.67
N THR A 36 -78.00 72.65 -11.72
CA THR A 36 -76.57 72.94 -11.60
C THR A 36 -76.20 73.09 -10.11
N PRO A 37 -75.15 72.42 -9.61
CA PRO A 37 -74.69 72.60 -8.24
C PRO A 37 -73.91 73.91 -8.07
N LEU A 38 -73.99 74.51 -6.88
CA LEU A 38 -73.23 75.68 -6.47
C LEU A 38 -71.88 75.27 -5.89
N THR A 39 -70.80 75.92 -6.32
CA THR A 39 -69.44 75.64 -5.86
C THR A 39 -69.12 76.47 -4.61
N ALA A 40 -68.89 75.85 -3.45
CA ALA A 40 -68.42 76.54 -2.25
C ALA A 40 -66.98 77.08 -2.44
N SER A 41 -66.62 78.21 -1.84
CA SER A 41 -65.22 78.69 -1.79
C SER A 41 -64.29 77.70 -1.06
N PRO A 42 -62.96 77.75 -1.26
CA PRO A 42 -62.02 76.91 -0.52
C PRO A 42 -62.18 77.00 1.01
N GLU A 43 -62.47 78.19 1.53
CA GLU A 43 -62.66 78.46 2.96
C GLU A 43 -63.95 77.82 3.49
N LEU A 44 -65.07 77.99 2.79
CA LEU A 44 -66.36 77.41 3.14
C LEU A 44 -66.33 75.88 2.95
N LYS A 45 -65.79 75.37 1.84
CA LYS A 45 -65.62 73.95 1.57
C LYS A 45 -64.84 73.27 2.69
N LYS A 46 -63.75 73.89 3.16
CA LYS A 46 -62.95 73.43 4.31
C LYS A 46 -63.68 73.51 5.66
N LYS A 47 -64.72 74.34 5.82
CA LYS A 47 -65.64 74.30 6.97
C LYS A 47 -66.64 73.15 6.82
N LEU A 48 -67.25 72.97 5.65
CA LEU A 48 -68.23 71.93 5.35
C LEU A 48 -67.63 70.52 5.48
N ASP A 49 -66.45 70.27 4.93
CA ASP A 49 -65.80 68.95 4.94
C ASP A 49 -65.33 68.49 6.33
N ARG A 50 -65.24 69.42 7.30
CA ARG A 50 -65.01 69.12 8.73
C ARG A 50 -66.28 68.69 9.47
N VAL A 51 -67.45 68.75 8.83
CA VAL A 51 -68.77 68.62 9.45
C VAL A 51 -69.49 67.43 8.81
N THR A 52 -69.06 66.23 9.21
CA THR A 52 -69.62 64.95 8.74
C THR A 52 -70.81 64.49 9.58
N ASN A 53 -71.73 63.76 8.94
CA ASN A 53 -72.91 63.13 9.57
C ASN A 53 -73.88 64.11 10.28
N CYS A 54 -74.01 65.34 9.77
CA CYS A 54 -74.97 66.33 10.28
C CYS A 54 -76.16 66.50 9.33
N TYR A 55 -77.36 66.74 9.87
CA TYR A 55 -78.55 67.08 9.08
C TYR A 55 -78.63 68.60 8.89
N SER A 56 -78.89 69.06 7.66
CA SER A 56 -78.77 70.47 7.30
C SER A 56 -80.10 71.04 6.80
N THR A 57 -80.40 72.26 7.25
CA THR A 57 -81.59 73.05 6.86
C THR A 57 -81.15 74.41 6.33
N LEU A 58 -81.69 74.78 5.17
CA LEU A 58 -81.42 76.06 4.50
C LEU A 58 -82.50 77.10 4.84
N ASP A 59 -82.07 78.29 5.26
CA ASP A 59 -82.88 79.50 5.30
C ASP A 59 -82.22 80.55 4.38
N THR A 60 -82.97 81.21 3.50
CA THR A 60 -82.38 82.11 2.48
C THR A 60 -83.40 83.06 1.85
N SER A 61 -82.93 84.22 1.41
CA SER A 61 -83.69 85.17 0.57
C SER A 61 -83.69 84.81 -0.93
N ILE A 62 -83.00 83.74 -1.33
CA ILE A 62 -82.76 83.39 -2.74
C ILE A 62 -83.76 82.31 -3.20
N PRO A 63 -84.73 82.61 -4.10
CA PRO A 63 -85.79 81.67 -4.46
C PRO A 63 -85.35 80.57 -5.44
N TRP A 64 -84.23 80.77 -6.15
CA TRP A 64 -83.75 79.87 -7.21
C TRP A 64 -82.72 78.83 -6.74
N ILE A 65 -82.52 78.65 -5.42
CA ILE A 65 -81.66 77.62 -4.84
C ILE A 65 -82.43 76.65 -3.93
N GLU A 66 -82.01 75.40 -3.91
CA GLU A 66 -82.56 74.33 -3.07
C GLU A 66 -81.42 73.45 -2.53
N LEU A 67 -81.51 73.06 -1.26
CA LEU A 67 -80.63 72.06 -0.67
C LEU A 67 -81.18 70.66 -1.01
N LYS A 68 -80.50 69.94 -1.91
CA LYS A 68 -80.86 68.56 -2.27
C LYS A 68 -79.89 67.57 -1.63
N ASP A 69 -80.47 66.49 -1.12
CA ASP A 69 -79.81 65.40 -0.42
C ASP A 69 -79.07 65.80 0.89
N TYR A 70 -78.61 64.78 1.62
CA TYR A 70 -77.83 64.93 2.85
C TYR A 70 -76.38 65.39 2.62
N THR A 71 -76.07 65.97 1.45
CA THR A 71 -74.70 66.17 0.94
C THR A 71 -74.14 67.58 1.18
N ASN A 72 -74.94 68.49 1.77
CA ASN A 72 -74.61 69.90 1.95
C ASN A 72 -74.38 70.69 0.63
N VAL A 73 -74.80 70.14 -0.52
CA VAL A 73 -74.70 70.80 -1.84
C VAL A 73 -75.98 71.55 -2.16
N LEU A 74 -75.85 72.84 -2.48
CA LEU A 74 -76.94 73.66 -2.99
C LEU A 74 -77.05 73.50 -4.51
N TRP A 75 -78.27 73.48 -5.03
CA TRP A 75 -78.57 73.28 -6.45
C TRP A 75 -79.52 74.35 -6.97
N THR A 76 -79.43 74.71 -8.25
CA THR A 76 -80.38 75.62 -8.91
C THR A 76 -81.73 74.96 -9.17
N THR A 77 -82.83 75.65 -8.83
CA THR A 77 -84.21 75.26 -9.19
C THR A 77 -84.68 75.92 -10.49
N GLU A 78 -84.11 77.06 -10.84
CA GLU A 78 -84.41 77.82 -12.07
C GLU A 78 -83.14 78.02 -12.94
N SER A 79 -83.32 78.49 -14.17
CA SER A 79 -82.22 78.79 -15.10
C SER A 79 -81.82 80.27 -15.01
N LEU A 80 -80.58 80.55 -14.59
CA LEU A 80 -80.10 81.91 -14.32
C LEU A 80 -80.14 82.82 -15.56
N ASN A 81 -80.13 82.24 -16.76
CA ASN A 81 -80.30 82.96 -18.04
C ASN A 81 -81.60 83.79 -18.13
N TYR A 82 -82.61 83.49 -17.29
CA TYR A 82 -83.89 84.21 -17.25
C TYR A 82 -84.08 85.04 -15.97
N VAL A 83 -83.15 84.99 -15.02
CA VAL A 83 -83.22 85.74 -13.76
C VAL A 83 -82.67 87.15 -13.98
N ASN A 84 -83.37 88.18 -13.51
CA ASN A 84 -82.98 89.58 -13.75
C ASN A 84 -81.91 90.04 -12.74
N LEU A 85 -80.65 89.69 -12.99
CA LEU A 85 -79.49 89.89 -12.10
C LEU A 85 -79.07 91.35 -11.82
N ASN A 86 -79.93 92.33 -12.10
CA ASN A 86 -79.61 93.77 -11.99
C ASN A 86 -79.87 94.37 -10.59
N THR A 87 -80.32 93.59 -9.60
CA THR A 87 -80.57 94.11 -8.24
C THR A 87 -79.29 94.13 -7.41
N ARG A 88 -79.11 95.19 -6.60
CA ARG A 88 -78.07 95.28 -5.56
C ARG A 88 -78.48 94.52 -4.28
N GLU A 89 -79.29 93.49 -4.42
CA GLU A 89 -79.78 92.70 -3.31
C GLU A 89 -78.67 91.77 -2.81
N GLN A 90 -78.55 91.64 -1.50
CA GLN A 90 -77.56 90.75 -0.91
C GLN A 90 -78.07 89.31 -1.02
N LEU A 91 -77.59 88.60 -2.04
CA LEU A 91 -77.78 87.16 -2.20
C LEU A 91 -77.13 86.45 -1.01
N GLN A 92 -77.93 86.14 0.01
CA GLN A 92 -77.47 85.61 1.29
C GLN A 92 -78.36 84.45 1.77
N GLY A 93 -77.78 83.58 2.59
CA GLY A 93 -78.49 82.52 3.27
C GLY A 93 -77.79 82.11 4.55
N VAL A 94 -78.45 81.24 5.31
CA VAL A 94 -77.93 80.65 6.53
C VAL A 94 -78.17 79.14 6.46
N LEU A 95 -77.08 78.38 6.41
CA LEU A 95 -77.11 76.93 6.45
C LEU A 95 -76.95 76.48 7.90
N THR A 96 -78.04 75.98 8.49
CA THR A 96 -78.05 75.48 9.88
C THR A 96 -77.88 73.97 9.87
N MET A 97 -76.86 73.46 10.56
CA MET A 97 -76.51 72.05 10.63
C MET A 97 -76.69 71.51 12.05
N MET A 98 -77.39 70.39 12.18
CA MET A 98 -77.60 69.66 13.44
C MET A 98 -76.72 68.42 13.45
N CYS A 99 -75.68 68.44 14.28
CA CYS A 99 -74.69 67.38 14.37
C CYS A 99 -74.89 66.47 15.61
N PRO A 100 -74.33 65.24 15.60
CA PRO A 100 -74.35 64.36 16.75
C PRO A 100 -73.82 65.04 18.03
N GLY A 101 -74.44 64.73 19.18
CA GLY A 101 -74.09 65.32 20.47
C GLY A 101 -74.67 66.72 20.72
N ASN A 102 -75.85 67.03 20.16
CA ASN A 102 -76.56 68.32 20.28
C ASN A 102 -75.75 69.55 19.81
N LYS A 103 -74.74 69.35 18.95
CA LYS A 103 -73.96 70.45 18.39
C LYS A 103 -74.69 71.03 17.19
N VAL A 104 -75.25 72.23 17.34
CA VAL A 104 -75.77 73.03 16.21
C VAL A 104 -74.64 73.92 15.67
N ILE A 105 -74.52 73.99 14.35
CA ILE A 105 -73.57 74.86 13.65
C ILE A 105 -74.39 75.74 12.70
N VAL A 106 -74.17 77.06 12.73
CA VAL A 106 -74.89 78.03 11.90
C VAL A 106 -73.87 78.70 10.98
N LEU A 107 -74.05 78.56 9.66
CA LEU A 107 -73.14 79.08 8.64
C LEU A 107 -73.86 80.13 7.78
N PRO A 108 -73.71 81.44 8.07
CA PRO A 108 -74.17 82.49 7.17
C PRO A 108 -73.27 82.57 5.93
N PHE A 109 -73.86 82.62 4.74
CA PHE A 109 -73.12 82.62 3.47
C PHE A 109 -73.68 83.64 2.47
N SER A 110 -72.85 84.07 1.51
CA SER A 110 -73.27 84.80 0.30
C SER A 110 -73.29 83.89 -0.93
N VAL A 111 -73.99 84.30 -2.00
CA VAL A 111 -73.91 83.66 -3.32
C VAL A 111 -73.42 84.67 -4.35
N HIS A 112 -72.32 84.33 -5.02
CA HIS A 112 -71.66 85.15 -6.03
C HIS A 112 -71.85 84.55 -7.41
N ILE A 113 -72.26 85.38 -8.37
CA ILE A 113 -72.44 84.96 -9.76
C ILE A 113 -71.12 85.17 -10.52
N THR A 114 -70.63 84.11 -11.14
CA THR A 114 -69.28 84.01 -11.72
C THR A 114 -69.32 83.72 -13.23
N LYS A 115 -68.15 83.79 -13.88
CA LYS A 115 -67.98 83.35 -15.26
C LYS A 115 -67.85 81.83 -15.33
N MET A 116 -68.52 81.23 -16.31
CA MET A 116 -68.51 79.78 -16.53
C MET A 116 -67.09 79.23 -16.74
N ASN A 117 -66.74 78.22 -15.94
CA ASN A 117 -65.46 77.52 -15.95
C ASN A 117 -65.31 76.61 -17.20
N ARG A 118 -64.15 76.68 -17.86
CA ARG A 118 -63.94 76.09 -19.19
C ARG A 118 -62.87 75.02 -19.21
N HIS A 119 -61.73 75.29 -18.56
CA HIS A 119 -60.63 74.35 -18.46
C HIS A 119 -60.79 73.49 -17.21
N ALA A 120 -60.16 72.32 -17.20
CA ALA A 120 -59.91 71.59 -15.97
C ALA A 120 -58.43 71.78 -15.59
N PRO A 121 -58.07 71.57 -14.31
CA PRO A 121 -56.68 71.40 -13.95
C PRO A 121 -56.04 70.28 -14.78
N SER A 122 -54.80 70.47 -15.24
CA SER A 122 -54.05 69.51 -16.07
C SER A 122 -52.78 69.07 -15.34
N PHE A 123 -52.50 67.77 -15.34
CA PHE A 123 -51.21 67.23 -14.93
C PHE A 123 -50.25 67.23 -16.11
N LYS A 124 -48.98 67.55 -15.87
CA LYS A 124 -47.92 67.50 -16.89
C LYS A 124 -47.51 66.08 -17.30
N LYS A 125 -47.94 65.06 -16.53
CA LYS A 125 -47.69 63.63 -16.78
C LYS A 125 -48.94 62.82 -16.42
N ASP A 126 -49.31 61.88 -17.27
CA ASP A 126 -50.43 60.96 -17.05
C ASP A 126 -50.10 59.89 -15.98
N SER A 127 -48.81 59.63 -15.76
CA SER A 127 -48.32 58.79 -14.66
C SER A 127 -46.92 59.17 -14.15
N LEU A 128 -46.61 58.81 -12.90
CA LEU A 128 -45.32 59.04 -12.26
C LEU A 128 -44.93 57.87 -11.34
N GLU A 129 -43.83 57.17 -11.64
CA GLU A 129 -43.20 56.21 -10.72
C GLU A 129 -42.00 56.85 -10.00
N ILE A 130 -41.87 56.65 -8.68
CA ILE A 130 -40.74 57.13 -7.87
C ILE A 130 -40.22 56.06 -6.90
N ASN A 131 -38.89 55.97 -6.79
CA ASN A 131 -38.20 55.17 -5.78
C ASN A 131 -37.91 56.04 -4.55
N VAL A 132 -38.37 55.62 -3.37
CA VAL A 132 -38.27 56.36 -2.11
C VAL A 132 -37.42 55.59 -1.09
N PRO A 133 -36.41 56.19 -0.43
CA PRO A 133 -35.68 55.53 0.64
C PRO A 133 -36.60 55.16 1.82
N LEU A 134 -36.55 53.92 2.33
CA LEU A 134 -37.29 53.57 3.56
C LEU A 134 -36.92 54.44 4.77
N GLY A 135 -35.67 54.91 4.82
CA GLY A 135 -35.16 55.80 5.88
C GLY A 135 -35.59 57.26 5.75
N SER A 136 -36.44 57.63 4.80
CA SER A 136 -36.90 59.02 4.63
C SER A 136 -37.62 59.53 5.91
N PRO A 137 -37.27 60.72 6.42
CA PRO A 137 -37.87 61.24 7.64
C PRO A 137 -39.33 61.68 7.41
N VAL A 138 -40.17 61.54 8.43
CA VAL A 138 -41.55 62.03 8.40
C VAL A 138 -41.55 63.55 8.21
N GLY A 139 -42.38 64.02 7.28
CA GLY A 139 -42.39 65.40 6.78
C GLY A 139 -41.53 65.64 5.53
N ALA A 140 -40.72 64.68 5.08
CA ALA A 140 -39.94 64.81 3.84
C ALA A 140 -40.84 64.96 2.61
N GLN A 141 -40.52 65.93 1.75
CA GLN A 141 -41.08 66.03 0.39
C GLN A 141 -40.44 64.97 -0.51
N LEU A 142 -41.27 64.08 -1.06
CA LEU A 142 -40.84 62.94 -1.87
C LEU A 142 -40.81 63.28 -3.37
N THR A 143 -41.79 64.07 -3.82
CA THR A 143 -41.87 64.60 -5.18
C THR A 143 -42.79 65.82 -5.24
N GLN A 144 -42.93 66.43 -6.42
CA GLN A 144 -43.92 67.46 -6.70
C GLN A 144 -44.59 67.21 -8.06
N LEU A 145 -45.92 67.21 -8.06
CA LEU A 145 -46.71 67.15 -9.28
C LEU A 145 -46.81 68.55 -9.90
N GLU A 146 -46.35 68.69 -11.14
CA GLU A 146 -46.65 69.87 -11.95
C GLU A 146 -48.12 69.81 -12.41
N VAL A 147 -48.97 70.58 -11.73
CA VAL A 147 -50.40 70.71 -12.02
C VAL A 147 -50.72 72.16 -12.35
N THR A 148 -51.25 72.40 -13.55
CA THR A 148 -51.57 73.74 -14.07
C THR A 148 -53.06 73.89 -14.34
N ASP A 149 -53.57 75.11 -14.30
CA ASP A 149 -54.91 75.43 -14.79
C ASP A 149 -54.78 76.62 -15.76
N HIS A 150 -55.63 76.64 -16.80
CA HIS A 150 -55.60 77.62 -17.88
C HIS A 150 -56.76 78.63 -17.82
N ASP A 151 -57.66 78.53 -16.85
CA ASP A 151 -58.75 79.49 -16.67
C ASP A 151 -58.21 80.85 -16.16
N ALA A 152 -58.33 81.87 -17.00
CA ALA A 152 -57.74 83.20 -16.80
C ALA A 152 -58.35 84.04 -15.65
N VAL A 153 -59.23 83.45 -14.85
CA VAL A 153 -59.87 84.10 -13.69
C VAL A 153 -59.53 83.28 -12.44
N ILE A 154 -58.92 83.92 -11.46
CA ILE A 154 -58.26 83.28 -10.31
C ILE A 154 -59.21 82.32 -9.54
N TYR A 155 -60.50 82.65 -9.43
CA TYR A 155 -61.46 81.79 -8.72
C TYR A 155 -61.82 80.48 -9.46
N ASN A 156 -61.59 80.40 -10.78
CA ASN A 156 -61.75 79.17 -11.56
C ASN A 156 -60.45 78.34 -11.54
N SER A 157 -59.27 78.97 -11.58
CA SER A 157 -57.96 78.28 -11.55
C SER A 157 -57.42 77.97 -10.13
N GLN A 158 -58.17 78.34 -9.09
CA GLN A 158 -58.05 77.76 -7.73
C GLN A 158 -58.38 76.27 -7.78
N ARG A 159 -57.52 75.42 -7.19
CA ARG A 159 -57.66 73.96 -7.19
C ARG A 159 -57.23 73.31 -5.88
N THR A 160 -57.76 72.13 -5.60
CA THR A 160 -57.26 71.21 -4.57
C THR A 160 -56.84 69.88 -5.18
N LEU A 161 -55.91 69.22 -4.49
CA LEU A 161 -55.38 67.90 -4.84
C LEU A 161 -55.71 66.91 -3.74
N SER A 162 -56.06 65.68 -4.10
CA SER A 162 -56.43 64.62 -3.16
C SER A 162 -56.18 63.24 -3.75
N PHE A 163 -55.98 62.22 -2.90
CA PHE A 163 -56.01 60.82 -3.34
C PHE A 163 -57.46 60.36 -3.48
N LYS A 164 -57.78 59.66 -4.57
CA LYS A 164 -59.15 59.24 -4.92
C LYS A 164 -59.71 58.20 -3.94
N ASP A 165 -58.90 57.20 -3.62
CA ASP A 165 -59.26 56.08 -2.76
C ASP A 165 -58.70 56.25 -1.34
N SER A 166 -59.50 56.89 -0.49
CA SER A 166 -59.19 57.18 0.92
C SER A 166 -59.07 55.94 1.83
N ASN A 167 -59.40 54.75 1.32
CA ASN A 167 -59.21 53.47 2.01
C ASN A 167 -57.86 52.79 1.68
N SER A 168 -57.00 53.43 0.86
CA SER A 168 -55.69 52.90 0.51
C SER A 168 -54.64 53.15 1.61
N ILE A 169 -53.60 52.31 1.67
CA ILE A 169 -52.41 52.54 2.50
C ILE A 169 -51.77 53.90 2.17
N GLY A 170 -51.96 54.40 0.94
CA GLY A 170 -51.49 55.68 0.45
C GLY A 170 -51.84 56.87 1.36
N ASP A 171 -53.10 57.06 1.74
CA ASP A 171 -53.47 58.16 2.64
C ASP A 171 -52.98 57.93 4.09
N SER A 172 -52.62 56.71 4.49
CA SER A 172 -51.99 56.52 5.82
C SER A 172 -50.51 56.97 5.85
N LEU A 173 -49.78 56.76 4.75
CA LEU A 173 -48.34 57.01 4.66
C LEU A 173 -47.96 58.35 4.00
N PHE A 174 -48.81 58.91 3.14
CA PHE A 174 -48.52 60.10 2.34
C PHE A 174 -49.56 61.19 2.53
N SER A 175 -49.17 62.42 2.20
CA SER A 175 -50.03 63.59 2.18
C SER A 175 -49.73 64.41 0.93
N ILE A 176 -50.74 64.99 0.29
CA ILE A 176 -50.58 65.86 -0.87
C ILE A 176 -51.02 67.29 -0.54
N GLN A 177 -50.23 68.27 -0.94
CA GLN A 177 -50.51 69.69 -0.75
C GLN A 177 -51.10 70.31 -2.03
N SER A 178 -51.71 71.50 -1.91
CA SER A 178 -52.32 72.22 -3.04
C SER A 178 -51.33 72.70 -4.11
N ASP A 179 -50.02 72.71 -3.81
CA ASP A 179 -48.95 73.02 -4.76
C ASP A 179 -48.41 71.79 -5.52
N GLY A 180 -48.98 70.61 -5.26
CA GLY A 180 -48.53 69.34 -5.85
C GLY A 180 -47.44 68.59 -5.06
N SER A 181 -46.91 69.14 -3.97
CA SER A 181 -45.92 68.43 -3.15
C SER A 181 -46.54 67.22 -2.45
N ILE A 182 -45.87 66.07 -2.56
CA ILE A 182 -46.25 64.82 -1.87
C ILE A 182 -45.25 64.59 -0.75
N ASN A 183 -45.74 64.65 0.49
CA ASN A 183 -44.93 64.63 1.70
C ASN A 183 -45.25 63.40 2.55
N LEU A 184 -44.21 62.79 3.14
CA LEU A 184 -44.33 61.59 3.97
C LEU A 184 -45.06 61.91 5.29
N LYS A 185 -46.23 61.30 5.50
CA LYS A 185 -47.15 61.50 6.64
C LYS A 185 -46.82 60.58 7.82
N ALA A 186 -46.28 59.39 7.55
CA ALA A 186 -45.83 58.41 8.55
C ALA A 186 -44.61 57.62 8.04
N SER A 187 -43.83 57.01 8.95
CA SER A 187 -42.65 56.22 8.57
C SER A 187 -43.07 54.95 7.82
N ILE A 188 -42.38 54.63 6.71
CA ILE A 188 -42.67 53.46 5.87
C ILE A 188 -42.15 52.20 6.58
N PRO A 189 -42.99 51.21 6.93
CA PRO A 189 -42.53 50.02 7.62
C PRO A 189 -41.77 49.08 6.67
N ALA A 190 -40.77 48.37 7.22
CA ALA A 190 -39.89 47.48 6.47
C ALA A 190 -40.62 46.35 5.70
N SER A 191 -41.86 46.02 6.09
CA SER A 191 -42.70 45.04 5.40
C SER A 191 -43.12 45.48 4.00
N GLU A 192 -43.08 46.78 3.68
CA GLU A 192 -43.51 47.30 2.37
C GLU A 192 -42.36 47.51 1.39
N ALA A 193 -41.12 47.23 1.80
CA ALA A 193 -39.94 47.32 0.94
C ALA A 193 -40.16 46.60 -0.40
N TYR A 194 -39.80 47.28 -1.50
CA TYR A 194 -39.92 46.82 -2.88
C TYR A 194 -41.35 46.55 -3.40
N LYS A 195 -42.39 46.82 -2.62
CA LYS A 195 -43.78 46.78 -3.09
C LYS A 195 -44.15 48.06 -3.83
N ARG A 196 -44.89 47.93 -4.94
CA ARG A 196 -45.47 49.06 -5.67
C ARG A 196 -46.72 49.54 -4.94
N MET A 197 -46.72 50.78 -4.46
CA MET A 197 -47.90 51.46 -3.92
C MET A 197 -48.51 52.34 -5.02
N GLU A 198 -49.49 51.80 -5.72
CA GLU A 198 -50.23 52.49 -6.78
C GLU A 198 -51.37 53.32 -6.17
N MET A 199 -51.48 54.58 -6.60
CA MET A 199 -52.45 55.57 -6.11
C MET A 199 -52.92 56.44 -7.27
N GLN A 200 -54.19 56.85 -7.26
CA GLN A 200 -54.70 57.86 -8.18
C GLN A 200 -54.87 59.20 -7.46
N VAL A 201 -54.26 60.26 -8.00
CA VAL A 201 -54.44 61.64 -7.52
C VAL A 201 -55.42 62.36 -8.43
N VAL A 202 -56.39 63.06 -7.81
CA VAL A 202 -57.38 63.89 -8.49
C VAL A 202 -57.08 65.35 -8.20
N ALA A 203 -57.04 66.17 -9.26
CA ALA A 203 -57.06 67.62 -9.17
C ALA A 203 -58.47 68.13 -9.45
N VAL A 204 -59.06 68.91 -8.54
CA VAL A 204 -60.42 69.47 -8.68
C VAL A 204 -60.35 70.99 -8.50
N ASP A 205 -60.99 71.74 -9.40
CA ASP A 205 -61.06 73.19 -9.33
C ASP A 205 -62.21 73.74 -8.44
N TYR A 206 -62.19 75.05 -8.19
CA TYR A 206 -63.24 75.80 -7.48
C TYR A 206 -64.08 76.68 -8.43
N GLY A 207 -64.10 76.33 -9.72
CA GLY A 207 -64.92 76.98 -10.73
C GLY A 207 -66.39 76.53 -10.70
N SER A 208 -67.22 77.16 -11.53
CA SER A 208 -68.61 76.76 -11.74
C SER A 208 -68.88 76.51 -13.23
N PRO A 209 -69.25 75.29 -13.64
CA PRO A 209 -69.23 74.04 -12.86
C PRO A 209 -67.79 73.66 -12.45
N GLN A 210 -67.65 72.85 -11.39
CA GLN A 210 -66.35 72.28 -11.05
C GLN A 210 -65.90 71.29 -12.12
N ARG A 211 -64.60 71.28 -12.45
CA ARG A 211 -63.99 70.27 -13.32
C ARG A 211 -62.80 69.61 -12.60
N TYR A 212 -62.36 68.49 -13.14
CA TYR A 212 -61.30 67.69 -12.56
C TYR A 212 -60.48 66.93 -13.60
N SER A 213 -59.31 66.47 -13.19
CA SER A 213 -58.48 65.50 -13.91
C SER A 213 -57.81 64.54 -12.92
N GLU A 214 -57.21 63.47 -13.45
CA GLU A 214 -56.63 62.39 -12.65
C GLU A 214 -55.24 62.00 -13.19
N THR A 215 -54.32 61.57 -12.32
CA THR A 215 -53.00 61.02 -12.69
C THR A 215 -52.66 59.81 -11.80
N ASN A 216 -51.90 58.85 -12.34
CA ASN A 216 -51.51 57.63 -11.61
C ASN A 216 -50.10 57.76 -11.03
N ILE A 217 -49.93 57.43 -9.75
CA ILE A 217 -48.65 57.55 -9.05
C ILE A 217 -48.29 56.20 -8.43
N THR A 218 -47.07 55.75 -8.70
CA THR A 218 -46.52 54.52 -8.14
C THR A 218 -45.33 54.88 -7.25
N ILE A 219 -45.47 54.69 -5.93
CA ILE A 219 -44.36 54.85 -4.99
C ILE A 219 -43.79 53.46 -4.67
N VAL A 220 -42.50 53.26 -4.90
CA VAL A 220 -41.78 52.03 -4.54
C VAL A 220 -40.78 52.39 -3.44
N PRO A 221 -40.92 51.85 -2.21
CA PRO A 221 -39.98 52.14 -1.14
C PRO A 221 -38.82 51.15 -1.23
N VAL A 222 -37.59 51.64 -1.41
CA VAL A 222 -36.40 50.80 -1.63
C VAL A 222 -35.35 51.04 -0.55
N THR A 223 -34.49 50.04 -0.28
CA THR A 223 -33.37 50.18 0.66
C THR A 223 -32.10 50.69 -0.01
N VAL A 224 -31.93 50.40 -1.31
CA VAL A 224 -30.85 50.91 -2.17
C VAL A 224 -31.42 51.57 -3.41
N SER A 225 -30.85 52.69 -3.87
CA SER A 225 -31.23 53.28 -5.17
C SER A 225 -30.69 52.45 -6.34
N GLN A 226 -31.14 52.76 -7.55
CA GLN A 226 -30.44 52.32 -8.77
C GLN A 226 -28.99 52.83 -8.79
N VAL A 227 -28.13 52.19 -9.58
CA VAL A 227 -26.77 52.68 -9.86
C VAL A 227 -26.78 53.98 -10.66
N ARG A 228 -25.69 54.75 -10.58
CA ARG A 228 -25.50 56.01 -11.29
C ARG A 228 -24.47 55.87 -12.41
N ASN A 229 -24.45 56.83 -13.35
CA ASN A 229 -23.47 56.92 -14.45
C ASN A 229 -23.18 55.59 -15.17
N LEU A 230 -24.22 54.77 -15.39
CA LEU A 230 -24.11 53.46 -16.02
C LEU A 230 -23.65 53.61 -17.48
N ARG A 231 -22.53 52.98 -17.83
CA ARG A 231 -21.93 53.09 -19.17
C ARG A 231 -21.23 51.81 -19.62
N VAL A 232 -21.12 51.66 -20.93
CA VAL A 232 -20.19 50.71 -21.55
C VAL A 232 -18.84 51.40 -21.70
N ASN A 233 -17.78 50.83 -21.14
CA ASN A 233 -16.41 51.32 -21.32
C ASN A 233 -15.79 50.74 -22.60
N VAL A 234 -15.96 49.42 -22.82
CA VAL A 234 -15.54 48.69 -24.03
C VAL A 234 -16.57 47.60 -24.33
N ALA A 235 -16.92 47.39 -25.61
CA ALA A 235 -17.63 46.19 -26.05
C ALA A 235 -17.05 45.66 -27.36
N SER A 236 -16.36 44.52 -27.29
CA SER A 236 -15.75 43.82 -28.43
C SER A 236 -16.54 42.56 -28.77
N GLU A 237 -16.23 41.91 -29.91
CA GLU A 237 -16.78 40.58 -30.28
C GLU A 237 -16.37 39.47 -29.29
N LYS A 238 -15.33 39.69 -28.47
CA LYS A 238 -14.80 38.74 -27.48
C LYS A 238 -15.18 39.03 -26.01
N TYR A 239 -15.25 40.31 -25.64
CA TYR A 239 -15.39 40.74 -24.24
C TYR A 239 -16.05 42.12 -24.15
N GLN A 240 -16.69 42.41 -23.03
CA GLN A 240 -17.38 43.67 -22.77
C GLN A 240 -17.13 44.09 -21.32
N ILE A 241 -16.91 45.39 -21.11
CA ILE A 241 -16.61 45.99 -19.81
C ILE A 241 -17.62 47.09 -19.56
N PHE A 242 -18.41 46.90 -18.52
CA PHE A 242 -19.42 47.85 -18.04
C PHE A 242 -18.88 48.56 -16.80
N GLU A 243 -19.21 49.83 -16.64
CA GLU A 243 -18.85 50.65 -15.47
C GLU A 243 -20.09 51.38 -14.95
N TRP A 244 -20.12 51.60 -13.64
CA TRP A 244 -21.17 52.36 -12.96
C TRP A 244 -20.63 53.04 -11.71
N GLU A 245 -21.34 54.06 -11.24
CA GLU A 245 -21.13 54.67 -9.94
C GLU A 245 -22.09 54.08 -8.90
N ALA A 246 -21.65 54.08 -7.64
CA ALA A 246 -22.44 53.57 -6.52
C ALA A 246 -23.81 54.28 -6.42
N PRO A 247 -24.84 53.59 -5.88
CA PRO A 247 -26.13 54.17 -5.55
C PRO A 247 -26.05 55.55 -4.88
N GLU A 248 -27.08 56.37 -5.09
CA GLU A 248 -27.23 57.66 -4.42
C GLU A 248 -27.53 57.49 -2.93
N TYR A 249 -28.28 56.44 -2.58
CA TYR A 249 -28.61 56.09 -1.20
C TYR A 249 -28.68 54.57 -1.01
N GLY A 250 -28.39 54.14 0.22
CA GLY A 250 -28.24 52.73 0.59
C GLY A 250 -26.87 52.16 0.23
N ILE A 251 -26.52 51.02 0.82
CA ILE A 251 -25.33 50.22 0.50
C ILE A 251 -25.83 48.89 -0.07
N PRO A 252 -25.47 48.51 -1.32
CA PRO A 252 -25.82 47.22 -1.86
C PRO A 252 -24.99 46.11 -1.22
N ASP A 253 -25.59 44.93 -1.06
CA ASP A 253 -24.90 43.70 -0.65
C ASP A 253 -24.15 43.10 -1.86
N LYS A 254 -24.65 43.33 -3.08
CA LYS A 254 -24.03 42.99 -4.37
C LYS A 254 -24.68 43.78 -5.51
N TYR A 255 -24.03 43.81 -6.68
CA TYR A 255 -24.67 44.22 -7.93
C TYR A 255 -25.06 43.01 -8.77
N ARG A 256 -25.99 43.19 -9.70
CA ARG A 256 -26.42 42.17 -10.65
C ARG A 256 -26.44 42.74 -12.06
N LEU A 257 -25.50 42.31 -12.91
CA LEU A 257 -25.41 42.70 -14.31
C LEU A 257 -26.22 41.72 -15.16
N VAL A 258 -27.22 42.22 -15.89
CA VAL A 258 -28.04 41.40 -16.78
C VAL A 258 -28.01 41.96 -18.19
N ILE A 259 -27.61 41.11 -19.15
CA ILE A 259 -27.55 41.44 -20.58
C ILE A 259 -28.65 40.67 -21.31
N ARG A 260 -29.42 41.36 -22.16
CA ARG A 260 -30.61 40.80 -22.85
C ARG A 260 -30.65 41.14 -24.33
N ARG A 261 -31.08 40.17 -25.15
CA ARG A 261 -31.43 40.34 -26.57
C ARG A 261 -32.94 40.11 -26.71
N GLY A 262 -33.70 41.20 -26.81
CA GLY A 262 -35.15 41.14 -26.60
C GLY A 262 -35.45 40.58 -25.20
N ASP A 263 -36.29 39.56 -25.14
CA ASP A 263 -36.65 38.89 -23.88
C ASP A 263 -35.62 37.83 -23.41
N HIS A 264 -34.68 37.41 -24.27
CA HIS A 264 -33.68 36.41 -23.93
C HIS A 264 -32.51 37.01 -23.12
N THR A 265 -32.32 36.56 -21.89
CA THR A 265 -31.10 36.80 -21.09
C THR A 265 -29.90 36.07 -21.69
N LEU A 266 -28.85 36.84 -22.01
CA LEU A 266 -27.55 36.33 -22.48
C LEU A 266 -26.54 36.17 -21.33
N VAL A 267 -26.62 37.05 -20.33
CA VAL A 267 -25.82 37.04 -19.09
C VAL A 267 -26.73 37.47 -17.94
N ASP A 268 -26.57 36.83 -16.78
CA ASP A 268 -27.12 37.22 -15.49
C ASP A 268 -26.01 36.91 -14.46
N GLU A 269 -25.28 37.93 -14.03
CA GLU A 269 -24.02 37.81 -13.29
C GLU A 269 -24.05 38.64 -12.01
N GLU A 270 -23.65 38.04 -10.88
CA GLU A 270 -23.56 38.69 -9.58
C GLU A 270 -22.15 39.24 -9.34
N VAL A 271 -22.04 40.49 -8.90
CA VAL A 271 -20.78 41.24 -8.80
C VAL A 271 -20.63 41.83 -7.38
N ASP A 272 -19.42 41.77 -6.81
CA ASP A 272 -19.09 42.33 -5.49
C ASP A 272 -19.55 43.80 -5.36
N ALA A 273 -20.20 44.15 -4.24
CA ALA A 273 -20.62 45.52 -3.92
C ALA A 273 -19.48 46.55 -3.90
N LYS A 274 -18.22 46.11 -3.74
CA LYS A 274 -17.02 46.96 -3.85
C LYS A 274 -16.64 47.28 -5.29
N ALA A 275 -17.12 46.53 -6.28
CA ALA A 275 -16.79 46.75 -7.68
C ALA A 275 -17.65 47.87 -8.28
N ASN A 276 -17.02 48.68 -9.13
CA ASN A 276 -17.67 49.70 -9.96
C ASN A 276 -17.65 49.34 -11.45
N ARG A 277 -17.36 48.07 -11.75
CA ARG A 277 -17.08 47.52 -13.07
C ARG A 277 -17.33 46.02 -13.11
N ALA A 278 -17.61 45.48 -14.29
CA ALA A 278 -17.61 44.04 -14.56
C ALA A 278 -17.16 43.73 -15.99
N LEU A 279 -16.52 42.57 -16.17
CA LEU A 279 -15.98 42.06 -17.43
C LEU A 279 -16.75 40.80 -17.87
N THR A 280 -17.61 40.92 -18.88
CA THR A 280 -18.28 39.76 -19.50
C THR A 280 -17.49 39.26 -20.72
N ARG A 281 -17.61 37.97 -21.05
CA ARG A 281 -16.94 37.33 -22.21
C ARG A 281 -17.95 36.67 -23.16
N ILE A 282 -18.94 37.44 -23.66
CA ILE A 282 -19.96 36.90 -24.60
C ILE A 282 -19.65 37.18 -26.07
N LYS A 283 -19.90 36.18 -26.93
CA LYS A 283 -19.81 36.29 -28.40
C LYS A 283 -21.12 36.88 -28.94
N ILE A 284 -21.17 38.20 -29.12
CA ILE A 284 -22.36 38.90 -29.67
C ILE A 284 -22.34 38.86 -31.21
N GLY A 285 -23.46 38.46 -31.82
CA GLY A 285 -23.60 38.43 -33.28
C GLY A 285 -23.78 39.82 -33.91
N LYS A 286 -23.33 39.99 -35.15
CA LYS A 286 -23.47 41.25 -35.90
C LYS A 286 -24.96 41.55 -36.15
N GLY A 287 -25.36 42.79 -35.89
CA GLY A 287 -26.75 43.24 -36.01
C GLY A 287 -27.69 42.75 -34.90
N TRP A 288 -27.18 42.31 -33.75
CA TRP A 288 -28.02 42.03 -32.58
C TRP A 288 -28.32 43.32 -31.82
N GLU A 289 -29.60 43.62 -31.62
CA GLU A 289 -30.03 44.60 -30.61
C GLU A 289 -29.87 43.98 -29.22
N VAL A 290 -28.91 44.48 -28.46
CA VAL A 290 -28.58 44.01 -27.11
C VAL A 290 -28.71 45.16 -26.13
N THR A 291 -29.37 44.90 -25.01
CA THR A 291 -29.51 45.82 -23.88
C THR A 291 -28.82 45.28 -22.64
N TYR A 292 -28.40 46.16 -21.74
CA TYR A 292 -27.85 45.80 -20.44
C TYR A 292 -28.53 46.61 -19.34
N SER A 293 -28.56 46.05 -18.13
CA SER A 293 -29.10 46.68 -16.93
C SER A 293 -28.29 46.20 -15.73
N VAL A 294 -27.95 47.11 -14.82
CA VAL A 294 -27.29 46.77 -13.54
C VAL A 294 -28.26 47.07 -12.41
N ALA A 295 -28.57 46.06 -11.59
CA ALA A 295 -29.35 46.23 -10.37
C ALA A 295 -28.44 46.33 -9.15
N ALA A 296 -28.78 47.23 -8.23
CA ALA A 296 -28.25 47.24 -6.87
C ALA A 296 -29.11 46.30 -6.02
N VAL A 297 -28.50 45.28 -5.42
CA VAL A 297 -29.21 44.23 -4.66
C VAL A 297 -28.97 44.45 -3.16
N SER A 298 -30.03 44.30 -2.37
CA SER A 298 -30.04 44.35 -0.92
C SER A 298 -30.81 43.15 -0.37
N PHE A 299 -30.61 42.77 0.90
CA PHE A 299 -31.32 41.64 1.54
C PHE A 299 -32.86 41.72 1.50
N LEU A 300 -33.44 42.91 1.24
CA LEU A 300 -34.88 43.13 1.09
C LEU A 300 -35.38 43.20 -0.37
N GLY A 301 -34.50 43.27 -1.38
CA GLY A 301 -34.88 43.36 -2.79
C GLY A 301 -33.81 44.02 -3.69
N GLU A 302 -34.11 44.19 -4.98
CA GLU A 302 -33.20 44.76 -5.97
C GLU A 302 -33.79 45.98 -6.70
N THR A 303 -32.96 47.00 -6.93
CA THR A 303 -33.33 48.21 -7.69
C THR A 303 -32.55 48.23 -9.01
N SER A 304 -33.21 47.86 -10.10
CA SER A 304 -32.61 47.86 -11.45
C SER A 304 -32.43 49.27 -12.02
N SER A 305 -31.33 49.48 -12.74
CA SER A 305 -31.25 50.57 -13.72
C SER A 305 -32.30 50.42 -14.84
N PRO A 306 -32.56 51.48 -15.62
CA PRO A 306 -33.09 51.35 -16.97
C PRO A 306 -32.29 50.36 -17.82
N LYS A 307 -32.93 49.83 -18.88
CA LYS A 307 -32.29 48.96 -19.88
C LYS A 307 -31.65 49.84 -20.96
N GLU A 308 -30.32 49.96 -20.94
CA GLU A 308 -29.59 50.74 -21.93
C GLU A 308 -29.18 49.86 -23.12
N PRO A 309 -29.31 50.32 -24.38
CA PRO A 309 -28.79 49.62 -25.55
C PRO A 309 -27.27 49.83 -25.70
N PHE A 310 -26.57 48.89 -26.33
CA PHE A 310 -25.17 49.09 -26.71
C PHE A 310 -24.79 48.42 -28.04
N THR A 311 -23.67 48.88 -28.61
CA THR A 311 -23.14 48.41 -29.89
C THR A 311 -21.70 47.92 -29.73
N LEU A 312 -21.24 47.11 -30.69
CA LEU A 312 -19.86 46.60 -30.70
C LEU A 312 -18.88 47.62 -31.30
N LEU A 313 -17.72 47.74 -30.68
CA LEU A 313 -16.55 48.44 -31.20
C LEU A 313 -15.99 47.66 -32.41
N HIS A 314 -15.91 48.33 -33.55
CA HIS A 314 -15.51 47.73 -34.84
C HIS A 314 -13.97 47.66 -35.02
N GLY A 315 -13.20 47.70 -33.93
CA GLY A 315 -11.73 47.72 -33.96
C GLY A 315 -11.12 47.01 -32.75
N LYS A 316 -9.87 46.58 -32.90
CA LYS A 316 -9.08 45.97 -31.82
C LYS A 316 -8.46 47.07 -30.95
N LEU A 317 -8.62 46.95 -29.64
CA LEU A 317 -7.91 47.76 -28.65
C LEU A 317 -6.56 47.11 -28.35
N GLU A 318 -5.51 47.91 -28.23
CA GLU A 318 -4.18 47.46 -27.84
C GLU A 318 -3.62 48.43 -26.77
N CYS A 319 -3.03 47.86 -25.73
CA CYS A 319 -2.53 48.57 -24.55
C CYS A 319 -1.25 47.89 -24.03
N VAL A 320 -0.45 48.63 -23.26
CA VAL A 320 0.70 48.04 -22.57
C VAL A 320 0.19 47.27 -21.36
N GLY A 321 0.60 46.00 -21.25
CA GLY A 321 0.19 45.09 -20.19
C GLY A 321 1.09 43.87 -20.15
N GLU A 322 0.93 43.06 -19.10
CA GLU A 322 1.69 41.82 -18.89
C GLU A 322 0.74 40.63 -19.01
N CYS A 323 1.11 39.67 -19.85
CA CYS A 323 0.47 38.38 -20.01
C CYS A 323 1.56 37.31 -20.13
N SER A 324 1.21 36.06 -19.86
CA SER A 324 2.06 34.92 -20.25
C SER A 324 2.22 34.88 -21.77
N HIS A 325 3.22 34.15 -22.27
CA HIS A 325 3.47 33.98 -23.71
C HIS A 325 2.27 33.47 -24.54
N GLY A 326 1.23 32.96 -23.87
CA GLY A 326 -0.02 32.46 -24.44
C GLY A 326 -1.14 33.47 -24.69
N GLY A 327 -0.95 34.79 -24.55
CA GLY A 327 -2.05 35.74 -24.79
C GLY A 327 -1.67 37.22 -24.95
N LEU A 328 -2.71 38.05 -25.12
CA LEU A 328 -2.63 39.52 -25.22
C LEU A 328 -3.41 40.19 -24.08
N PRO A 329 -3.03 41.40 -23.61
CA PRO A 329 -3.75 42.08 -22.54
C PRO A 329 -5.17 42.49 -22.98
N LEU A 330 -6.15 42.33 -22.09
CA LEU A 330 -7.51 42.85 -22.28
C LEU A 330 -7.56 44.32 -21.85
N CYS A 331 -7.99 45.21 -22.73
CA CYS A 331 -7.79 46.64 -22.59
C CYS A 331 -9.09 47.40 -22.30
N PHE A 332 -9.02 48.44 -21.47
CA PHE A 332 -10.12 49.34 -21.14
C PHE A 332 -9.65 50.80 -21.00
N TYR A 333 -10.58 51.75 -21.03
CA TYR A 333 -10.30 53.18 -20.81
C TYR A 333 -10.30 53.51 -19.32
N GLY A 334 -9.14 53.87 -18.77
CA GLY A 334 -8.98 54.34 -17.40
C GLY A 334 -9.59 55.73 -17.13
N PRO A 335 -9.59 56.20 -15.87
CA PRO A 335 -10.21 57.47 -15.49
C PRO A 335 -9.55 58.71 -16.13
N LEU A 336 -8.33 58.60 -16.63
CA LEU A 336 -7.63 59.63 -17.40
C LEU A 336 -7.78 59.46 -18.93
N ASN A 337 -8.74 58.62 -19.37
CA ASN A 337 -8.95 58.21 -20.76
C ASN A 337 -7.73 57.52 -21.43
N SER A 338 -6.80 57.01 -20.62
CA SER A 338 -5.67 56.18 -21.05
C SER A 338 -6.09 54.72 -21.20
N LEU A 339 -5.52 54.00 -22.18
CA LEU A 339 -5.74 52.57 -22.33
C LEU A 339 -4.87 51.78 -21.34
N LEU A 340 -5.53 50.97 -20.51
CA LEU A 340 -4.91 50.15 -19.46
C LEU A 340 -5.37 48.68 -19.60
N GLN A 341 -4.56 47.75 -19.11
CA GLN A 341 -4.98 46.35 -18.95
C GLN A 341 -6.02 46.24 -17.83
N TYR A 342 -7.07 45.44 -18.04
CA TYR A 342 -8.08 45.16 -17.03
C TYR A 342 -7.50 44.21 -15.95
N GLU A 343 -7.70 44.57 -14.69
CA GLU A 343 -7.20 43.85 -13.52
C GLU A 343 -8.29 43.85 -12.43
N ASP A 344 -8.54 42.69 -11.81
CA ASP A 344 -9.47 42.54 -10.69
C ASP A 344 -8.90 41.63 -9.58
N GLN A 345 -9.75 41.09 -8.70
CA GLN A 345 -9.33 40.22 -7.59
C GLN A 345 -8.63 38.92 -8.05
N GLN A 346 -8.80 38.52 -9.32
CA GLN A 346 -8.14 37.36 -9.93
C GLN A 346 -6.82 37.73 -10.65
N GLY A 347 -6.49 39.02 -10.74
CA GLY A 347 -5.26 39.53 -11.36
C GLY A 347 -5.47 40.14 -12.75
N LYS A 348 -4.39 40.21 -13.53
CA LYS A 348 -4.33 40.88 -14.85
C LYS A 348 -4.97 40.01 -15.93
N HIS A 349 -6.06 40.47 -16.53
CA HIS A 349 -6.80 39.69 -17.52
C HIS A 349 -6.18 39.76 -18.92
N CYS A 350 -6.19 38.60 -19.59
CA CYS A 350 -5.67 38.40 -20.93
C CYS A 350 -6.68 37.67 -21.85
N ASP A 351 -6.50 37.88 -23.15
CA ASP A 351 -7.16 37.23 -24.29
C ASP A 351 -6.23 36.13 -24.82
N CYS A 352 -6.55 34.87 -24.51
CA CYS A 352 -5.63 33.76 -24.74
C CYS A 352 -5.67 33.24 -26.18
N PHE A 353 -4.50 32.83 -26.66
CA PHE A 353 -4.35 32.10 -27.92
C PHE A 353 -4.89 30.67 -27.79
N PRO A 354 -5.32 30.02 -28.89
CA PRO A 354 -5.74 28.62 -28.90
C PRO A 354 -4.74 27.70 -28.21
N GLY A 355 -5.21 26.96 -27.19
CA GLY A 355 -4.36 26.07 -26.37
C GLY A 355 -3.84 26.68 -25.07
N TYR A 356 -4.19 27.92 -24.73
CA TYR A 356 -3.88 28.55 -23.44
C TYR A 356 -5.15 28.94 -22.69
N THR A 357 -5.12 28.80 -21.36
CA THR A 357 -6.18 29.15 -20.41
C THR A 357 -5.59 29.79 -19.15
N GLY A 358 -6.46 30.20 -18.22
CA GLY A 358 -6.09 31.00 -17.07
C GLY A 358 -6.47 32.47 -17.24
N VAL A 359 -6.18 33.28 -16.21
CA VAL A 359 -6.51 34.72 -16.20
C VAL A 359 -5.48 35.52 -17.00
N SER A 360 -4.21 35.17 -16.81
CA SER A 360 -3.02 35.72 -17.48
C SER A 360 -2.50 34.80 -18.61
N CYS A 361 -3.32 33.84 -19.07
CA CYS A 361 -2.99 32.80 -20.06
C CYS A 361 -1.80 31.90 -19.67
N GLU A 362 -1.65 31.65 -18.38
CA GLU A 362 -0.54 30.94 -17.73
C GLU A 362 -0.59 29.41 -17.86
N LYS A 363 -1.77 28.82 -18.15
CA LYS A 363 -1.94 27.37 -18.26
C LYS A 363 -1.95 26.95 -19.73
N ASN A 364 -1.10 25.98 -20.07
CA ASN A 364 -1.19 25.27 -21.34
C ASN A 364 -2.26 24.19 -21.23
N GLU A 365 -3.15 24.09 -22.22
CA GLU A 365 -4.12 23.00 -22.30
C GLU A 365 -3.57 21.77 -23.04
N SER A 366 -4.06 20.62 -22.60
CA SER A 366 -3.66 19.30 -23.05
C SER A 366 -4.87 18.41 -23.29
N CYS A 367 -4.73 17.50 -24.24
CA CYS A 367 -5.64 16.38 -24.38
C CYS A 367 -5.31 15.37 -23.27
N ALA A 368 -6.25 15.18 -22.34
CA ALA A 368 -6.14 14.24 -21.24
C ALA A 368 -5.88 12.80 -21.74
N SER A 369 -5.27 11.97 -20.89
CA SER A 369 -4.95 10.59 -21.25
C SER A 369 -6.20 9.75 -21.53
N GLU A 370 -6.21 9.02 -22.64
CA GLU A 370 -7.37 8.25 -23.12
C GLU A 370 -6.98 6.77 -23.26
N LYS A 371 -7.59 5.90 -22.45
CA LYS A 371 -7.51 4.44 -22.64
C LYS A 371 -8.47 4.02 -23.75
N ARG A 372 -7.96 3.40 -24.82
CA ARG A 372 -8.75 3.14 -26.03
C ARG A 372 -8.44 1.77 -26.63
N VAL A 373 -9.46 1.06 -27.12
CA VAL A 373 -9.31 -0.22 -27.82
C VAL A 373 -9.87 -0.10 -29.23
N ASP A 374 -8.99 -0.21 -30.24
CA ASP A 374 -9.34 -0.21 -31.66
C ASP A 374 -8.98 -1.58 -32.31
N THR A 375 -9.28 -1.76 -33.60
CA THR A 375 -9.00 -3.01 -34.37
C THR A 375 -7.52 -3.40 -34.48
N TYR A 376 -6.63 -2.48 -34.11
CA TYR A 376 -5.16 -2.63 -34.13
C TYR A 376 -4.57 -2.83 -32.72
N GLY A 377 -5.42 -2.98 -31.70
CA GLY A 377 -5.05 -3.23 -30.31
C GLY A 377 -5.55 -2.18 -29.33
N GLY A 378 -5.33 -2.45 -28.05
CA GLY A 378 -5.54 -1.49 -26.96
C GLY A 378 -4.33 -0.60 -26.77
N LEU A 379 -4.56 0.71 -26.61
CA LEU A 379 -3.54 1.74 -26.42
C LEU A 379 -4.01 2.77 -25.37
N ASP A 380 -3.14 3.05 -24.42
CA ASP A 380 -3.23 4.21 -23.53
C ASP A 380 -2.53 5.41 -24.18
N TRP A 381 -3.32 6.40 -24.60
CA TRP A 381 -2.80 7.65 -25.15
C TRP A 381 -2.31 8.57 -24.02
N PRO A 382 -1.04 9.00 -24.01
CA PRO A 382 -0.50 9.85 -22.96
C PRO A 382 -1.00 11.29 -23.09
N GLU A 383 -1.06 12.02 -21.97
CA GLU A 383 -1.41 13.44 -21.97
C GLU A 383 -0.52 14.23 -22.95
N THR A 384 -1.14 15.04 -23.82
CA THR A 384 -0.45 15.68 -24.94
C THR A 384 -0.94 17.12 -25.12
N GLY A 385 -0.03 18.09 -25.12
CA GLY A 385 -0.36 19.51 -25.32
C GLY A 385 -0.98 19.81 -26.69
N VAL A 386 -1.80 20.85 -26.75
CA VAL A 386 -2.44 21.32 -28.00
C VAL A 386 -1.40 21.60 -29.10
N ASN A 387 -1.73 21.22 -30.34
CA ASN A 387 -0.87 21.20 -31.53
C ASN A 387 0.31 20.20 -31.50
N ALA A 388 0.56 19.50 -30.40
CA ALA A 388 1.47 18.35 -30.39
C ALA A 388 0.76 17.08 -30.89
N SER A 389 1.50 15.98 -31.01
CA SER A 389 0.95 14.67 -31.41
C SER A 389 1.62 13.55 -30.64
N ALA A 390 0.81 12.76 -29.92
CA ALA A 390 1.28 11.52 -29.32
C ALA A 390 1.62 10.51 -30.42
N ARG A 391 2.77 9.86 -30.30
CA ARG A 391 3.20 8.74 -31.15
C ARG A 391 3.44 7.53 -30.28
N LEU A 392 2.90 6.39 -30.69
CA LEU A 392 3.01 5.10 -30.02
C LEU A 392 3.37 4.05 -31.07
N TYR A 393 4.02 2.96 -30.67
CA TYR A 393 4.28 1.84 -31.58
C TYR A 393 3.00 1.03 -31.80
N CYS A 394 2.79 0.51 -33.03
CA CYS A 394 1.70 -0.43 -33.31
C CYS A 394 1.72 -1.62 -32.32
N PRO A 395 0.62 -1.91 -31.58
CA PRO A 395 0.58 -2.94 -30.53
C PRO A 395 1.03 -4.35 -30.96
N TYR A 396 0.92 -4.64 -32.25
CA TYR A 396 1.13 -5.96 -32.85
C TYR A 396 2.30 -6.03 -33.85
N ASN A 397 3.10 -4.96 -34.02
CA ASN A 397 4.26 -4.99 -34.92
C ASN A 397 5.57 -5.25 -34.13
N ASP A 398 6.48 -6.00 -34.75
CA ASP A 398 7.84 -6.29 -34.28
C ASP A 398 8.81 -5.11 -34.54
N ARG A 399 8.48 -4.23 -35.51
CA ARG A 399 9.32 -3.09 -35.92
C ARG A 399 8.95 -1.80 -35.19
N ARG A 400 9.95 -1.17 -34.58
CA ARG A 400 9.86 0.16 -33.91
C ARG A 400 9.87 1.37 -34.87
N GLU A 401 9.45 1.17 -36.13
CA GLU A 401 9.35 2.21 -37.18
C GLU A 401 7.90 2.39 -37.68
N ASP A 402 6.99 1.54 -37.21
CA ASP A 402 5.57 1.60 -37.49
C ASP A 402 4.84 2.32 -36.34
N ASP A 403 4.96 3.66 -36.36
CA ASP A 403 4.31 4.56 -35.43
C ASP A 403 2.84 4.81 -35.81
N ILE A 404 1.94 4.64 -34.83
CA ILE A 404 0.56 5.13 -34.85
C ILE A 404 0.47 6.42 -34.02
N TRP A 405 -0.28 7.42 -34.49
CA TRP A 405 -0.27 8.75 -33.86
C TRP A 405 -1.62 9.47 -33.88
N ARG A 406 -1.83 10.35 -32.89
CA ARG A 406 -2.99 11.25 -32.81
C ARG A 406 -2.52 12.67 -32.50
N PRO A 407 -2.98 13.69 -33.24
CA PRO A 407 -2.80 15.09 -32.86
C PRO A 407 -3.74 15.45 -31.71
N CYS A 408 -3.29 16.38 -30.85
CA CYS A 408 -4.17 17.10 -29.96
C CYS A 408 -4.57 18.43 -30.63
N GLU A 409 -5.86 18.59 -30.93
CA GLU A 409 -6.40 19.71 -31.72
C GLU A 409 -7.24 20.64 -30.83
N TRP A 410 -7.27 21.94 -31.11
CA TRP A 410 -8.05 22.91 -30.33
C TRP A 410 -9.47 23.07 -30.89
N ASN A 411 -10.48 22.76 -30.08
CA ASN A 411 -11.87 23.02 -30.43
C ASN A 411 -12.24 24.48 -30.08
N SER A 412 -12.26 25.36 -31.08
CA SER A 412 -12.54 26.80 -30.92
C SER A 412 -14.01 27.15 -30.65
N LEU A 413 -14.92 26.18 -30.79
CA LEU A 413 -16.33 26.32 -30.41
C LEU A 413 -16.52 26.00 -28.92
N GLU A 414 -15.95 24.87 -28.46
CA GLU A 414 -16.05 24.39 -27.08
C GLU A 414 -15.02 25.01 -26.12
N GLY A 415 -13.95 25.63 -26.64
CA GLY A 415 -12.90 26.27 -25.83
C GLY A 415 -11.96 25.29 -25.11
N ARG A 416 -11.77 24.09 -25.66
CA ARG A 416 -10.96 23.02 -25.04
C ARG A 416 -10.09 22.25 -26.03
N ALA A 417 -9.08 21.57 -25.50
CA ALA A 417 -8.31 20.56 -26.22
C ALA A 417 -9.15 19.31 -26.51
N GLN A 418 -8.98 18.71 -27.69
CA GLN A 418 -9.69 17.49 -28.11
C GLN A 418 -8.77 16.61 -28.97
N TRP A 419 -8.79 15.30 -28.72
CA TRP A 419 -8.01 14.35 -29.52
C TRP A 419 -8.55 14.24 -30.95
N GLY A 420 -7.66 14.44 -31.93
CA GLY A 420 -7.96 14.21 -33.34
C GLY A 420 -7.98 12.73 -33.74
N LYS A 421 -8.24 12.49 -35.02
CA LYS A 421 -8.33 11.14 -35.62
C LYS A 421 -6.96 10.46 -35.70
N THR A 422 -6.95 9.15 -35.45
CA THR A 422 -5.77 8.28 -35.46
C THR A 422 -5.18 8.08 -36.86
N LYS A 423 -3.91 8.46 -37.03
CA LYS A 423 -3.14 8.43 -38.29
C LYS A 423 -2.01 7.40 -38.18
N GLY A 424 -1.54 6.89 -39.33
CA GLY A 424 -0.50 5.84 -39.40
C GLY A 424 -1.02 4.40 -39.23
N HIS A 425 -2.30 4.22 -38.89
CA HIS A 425 -2.91 2.90 -38.59
C HIS A 425 -2.80 1.88 -39.74
N GLU A 426 -2.65 2.33 -41.00
CA GLU A 426 -2.44 1.49 -42.18
C GLU A 426 -1.16 0.62 -42.11
N LYS A 427 -0.17 1.02 -41.29
CA LYS A 427 1.06 0.24 -41.03
C LYS A 427 0.88 -0.85 -39.98
N CYS A 428 -0.13 -0.74 -39.11
CA CYS A 428 -0.33 -1.67 -38.01
C CYS A 428 -1.00 -2.96 -38.50
N GLN A 429 -0.52 -4.12 -38.05
CA GLN A 429 -1.27 -5.35 -38.21
C GLN A 429 -2.58 -5.29 -37.40
N SER A 430 -3.65 -5.89 -37.91
CA SER A 430 -4.93 -6.01 -37.21
C SER A 430 -5.01 -7.31 -36.41
N GLN A 431 -5.79 -7.32 -35.32
CA GLN A 431 -6.03 -8.54 -34.51
C GLN A 431 -6.45 -9.71 -35.41
N THR A 432 -7.40 -9.48 -36.33
CA THR A 432 -7.93 -10.50 -37.26
C THR A 432 -6.84 -11.14 -38.13
N SER A 433 -5.84 -10.39 -38.56
CA SER A 433 -4.73 -10.93 -39.36
C SER A 433 -3.92 -11.97 -38.56
N ILE A 434 -3.54 -11.62 -37.33
CA ILE A 434 -2.76 -12.49 -36.45
C ILE A 434 -3.55 -13.73 -36.02
N LEU A 435 -4.85 -13.59 -35.75
CA LEU A 435 -5.71 -14.73 -35.43
C LEU A 435 -5.83 -15.71 -36.61
N MET A 436 -5.92 -15.22 -37.86
CA MET A 436 -5.89 -16.09 -39.05
C MET A 436 -4.53 -16.79 -39.22
N HIS A 437 -3.42 -16.09 -39.02
CA HIS A 437 -2.08 -16.70 -39.07
C HIS A 437 -1.85 -17.73 -37.96
N LEU A 438 -2.28 -17.47 -36.73
CA LEU A 438 -2.23 -18.46 -35.64
C LEU A 438 -3.09 -19.70 -35.96
N GLY A 439 -4.30 -19.52 -36.49
CA GLY A 439 -5.14 -20.62 -36.95
C GLY A 439 -4.49 -21.47 -38.05
N MET A 440 -3.79 -20.84 -39.01
CA MET A 440 -2.99 -21.55 -40.01
C MET A 440 -1.82 -22.32 -39.36
N HIS A 441 -1.09 -21.69 -38.44
CA HIS A 441 0.05 -22.32 -37.77
C HIS A 441 -0.34 -23.49 -36.85
N ALA A 442 -1.51 -23.45 -36.20
CA ALA A 442 -2.02 -24.59 -35.42
C ALA A 442 -2.31 -25.81 -36.31
N ASN A 443 -3.05 -25.60 -37.41
CA ASN A 443 -3.34 -26.65 -38.41
C ASN A 443 -2.09 -27.22 -39.08
N PHE A 444 -1.05 -26.40 -39.23
CA PHE A 444 0.25 -26.80 -39.78
C PHE A 444 1.10 -27.58 -38.76
N ALA A 445 1.07 -27.19 -37.48
CA ALA A 445 1.75 -27.89 -36.39
C ALA A 445 1.18 -29.30 -36.16
N GLU A 446 -0.14 -29.45 -36.13
CA GLU A 446 -0.81 -30.74 -35.90
C GLU A 446 -0.41 -31.80 -36.96
N LYS A 447 -0.11 -31.36 -38.19
CA LYS A 447 0.24 -32.21 -39.33
C LYS A 447 1.75 -32.26 -39.60
N ALA A 448 2.58 -31.73 -38.71
CA ALA A 448 4.03 -31.65 -38.91
C ALA A 448 4.71 -33.02 -38.83
N ASP A 449 5.29 -33.48 -39.95
CA ASP A 449 6.12 -34.69 -40.02
C ASP A 449 7.63 -34.39 -40.10
N GLN A 450 8.01 -33.11 -40.04
CA GLN A 450 9.38 -32.60 -40.10
C GLN A 450 9.61 -31.48 -39.07
N ILE A 451 10.86 -31.39 -38.58
CA ILE A 451 11.32 -30.33 -37.66
C ILE A 451 11.34 -28.93 -38.29
N SER A 452 11.47 -28.84 -39.61
CA SER A 452 11.35 -27.58 -40.37
C SER A 452 10.03 -26.87 -40.06
N ALA A 453 8.91 -27.59 -40.13
CA ALA A 453 7.58 -27.06 -39.84
C ALA A 453 7.45 -26.58 -38.38
N VAL A 454 7.94 -27.37 -37.43
CA VAL A 454 7.90 -27.05 -36.00
C VAL A 454 8.75 -25.82 -35.68
N ASN A 455 9.95 -25.70 -36.26
CA ASN A 455 10.82 -24.54 -36.10
C ASN A 455 10.20 -23.27 -36.72
N THR A 456 9.49 -23.39 -37.86
CA THR A 456 8.73 -22.26 -38.43
C THR A 456 7.67 -21.73 -37.46
N VAL A 457 6.92 -22.62 -36.81
CA VAL A 457 5.91 -22.24 -35.79
C VAL A 457 6.57 -21.62 -34.55
N SER A 458 7.64 -22.22 -34.04
CA SER A 458 8.43 -21.69 -32.90
C SER A 458 8.96 -20.27 -33.16
N ASN A 459 9.42 -20.00 -34.39
CA ASN A 459 9.91 -18.69 -34.81
C ASN A 459 8.79 -17.65 -35.03
N TYR A 460 7.58 -18.08 -35.39
CA TYR A 460 6.43 -17.19 -35.46
C TYR A 460 5.95 -16.78 -34.05
N LEU A 461 5.84 -17.74 -33.13
CA LEU A 461 5.54 -17.48 -31.72
C LEU A 461 6.59 -16.58 -31.06
N ALA A 462 7.88 -16.78 -31.37
CA ALA A 462 8.97 -15.92 -30.87
C ALA A 462 8.77 -14.43 -31.21
N LYS A 463 8.29 -14.13 -32.42
CA LYS A 463 8.00 -12.75 -32.84
C LYS A 463 6.75 -12.19 -32.17
N LEU A 464 5.67 -12.97 -32.06
CA LEU A 464 4.46 -12.54 -31.37
C LEU A 464 4.68 -12.30 -29.86
N LEU A 465 5.60 -13.02 -29.22
CA LEU A 465 6.01 -12.79 -27.82
C LEU A 465 6.93 -11.57 -27.62
N ALA A 466 7.33 -10.89 -28.70
CA ALA A 466 8.16 -9.68 -28.68
C ALA A 466 7.40 -8.38 -28.97
N VAL A 467 6.14 -8.46 -29.45
CA VAL A 467 5.33 -7.26 -29.79
C VAL A 467 4.87 -6.51 -28.53
N PRO A 468 4.61 -5.19 -28.60
CA PRO A 468 4.25 -4.37 -27.42
C PRO A 468 3.08 -4.91 -26.58
N SER A 469 2.08 -5.56 -27.18
CA SER A 469 0.93 -6.15 -26.45
C SER A 469 1.29 -7.30 -25.50
N PHE A 470 2.50 -7.86 -25.61
CA PHE A 470 3.03 -8.89 -24.72
C PHE A 470 4.23 -8.39 -23.91
N ALA A 471 4.45 -7.06 -23.86
CA ALA A 471 5.39 -6.47 -22.91
C ALA A 471 4.77 -6.37 -21.52
N THR A 472 5.56 -6.61 -20.47
CA THR A 472 5.14 -6.48 -19.07
C THR A 472 4.94 -5.02 -18.62
N SER A 473 5.42 -4.05 -19.40
CA SER A 473 5.26 -2.62 -19.16
C SER A 473 5.20 -1.86 -20.48
N GLY A 474 4.16 -1.06 -20.69
CA GLY A 474 4.02 -0.22 -21.87
C GLY A 474 2.62 0.39 -22.02
N PRO A 475 2.39 1.22 -23.06
CA PRO A 475 1.09 1.80 -23.36
C PRO A 475 0.15 0.84 -24.11
N ALA A 476 0.62 -0.32 -24.57
CA ALA A 476 -0.18 -1.32 -25.27
C ALA A 476 -0.85 -2.28 -24.29
N HIS A 477 -2.09 -2.68 -24.56
CA HIS A 477 -2.85 -3.62 -23.71
C HIS A 477 -2.59 -5.08 -24.10
N PHE A 478 -2.72 -5.97 -23.12
CA PHE A 478 -2.61 -7.43 -23.31
C PHE A 478 -3.82 -7.99 -24.08
N ASP A 479 -3.56 -8.80 -25.12
CA ASP A 479 -4.62 -9.43 -25.94
C ASP A 479 -4.86 -10.89 -25.54
N LEU A 480 -5.93 -11.10 -24.77
CA LEU A 480 -6.45 -12.42 -24.38
C LEU A 480 -6.73 -13.35 -25.57
N LYS A 481 -7.28 -12.86 -26.68
CA LYS A 481 -7.66 -13.71 -27.83
C LYS A 481 -6.41 -14.22 -28.54
N ILE A 482 -5.42 -13.35 -28.75
CA ILE A 482 -4.14 -13.75 -29.32
C ILE A 482 -3.44 -14.75 -28.38
N ALA A 483 -3.48 -14.54 -27.06
CA ALA A 483 -2.93 -15.50 -26.08
C ALA A 483 -3.64 -16.87 -26.09
N GLN A 484 -4.97 -16.90 -26.19
CA GLN A 484 -5.77 -18.13 -26.35
C GLN A 484 -5.38 -18.88 -27.64
N HIS A 485 -5.25 -18.18 -28.77
CA HIS A 485 -4.83 -18.82 -30.02
C HIS A 485 -3.35 -19.23 -30.04
N MET A 486 -2.44 -18.50 -29.37
CA MET A 486 -1.07 -18.98 -29.13
C MET A 486 -1.06 -20.27 -28.29
N THR A 487 -1.95 -20.39 -27.30
CA THR A 487 -2.12 -21.59 -26.48
C THR A 487 -2.55 -22.79 -27.33
N MET A 488 -3.49 -22.60 -28.28
CA MET A 488 -3.88 -23.64 -29.25
C MET A 488 -2.73 -24.06 -30.18
N VAL A 489 -1.86 -23.13 -30.59
CA VAL A 489 -0.67 -23.46 -31.40
C VAL A 489 0.35 -24.26 -30.57
N LEU A 490 0.62 -23.87 -29.33
CA LEU A 490 1.50 -24.60 -28.41
C LEU A 490 0.96 -25.99 -28.10
N ASP A 491 -0.34 -26.10 -27.81
CA ASP A 491 -1.08 -27.34 -27.60
C ASP A 491 -0.89 -28.32 -28.78
N ALA A 492 -1.12 -27.85 -30.02
CA ALA A 492 -0.88 -28.63 -31.24
C ALA A 492 0.58 -29.08 -31.39
N VAL A 493 1.55 -28.22 -31.05
CA VAL A 493 2.98 -28.56 -31.10
C VAL A 493 3.37 -29.58 -30.02
N THR A 494 2.84 -29.49 -28.80
CA THR A 494 3.18 -30.42 -27.69
C THR A 494 2.82 -31.87 -27.99
N ARG A 495 1.75 -32.09 -28.78
CA ARG A 495 1.27 -33.40 -29.26
C ARG A 495 2.12 -34.02 -30.37
N VAL A 496 3.00 -33.26 -31.03
CA VAL A 496 3.85 -33.80 -32.11
C VAL A 496 4.74 -34.90 -31.53
N ASN A 497 4.71 -36.09 -32.14
CA ASN A 497 5.55 -37.21 -31.71
C ASN A 497 6.99 -37.04 -32.22
N TYR A 498 7.86 -36.50 -31.36
CA TYR A 498 9.24 -36.20 -31.72
C TYR A 498 10.13 -37.42 -31.94
N THR A 499 9.89 -38.57 -31.30
CA THR A 499 10.71 -39.77 -31.52
C THR A 499 10.51 -40.31 -32.92
N ARG A 500 9.25 -40.34 -33.41
CA ARG A 500 8.92 -40.72 -34.79
C ARG A 500 9.57 -39.81 -35.84
N ILE A 501 9.71 -38.51 -35.55
CA ILE A 501 10.43 -37.58 -36.43
C ILE A 501 11.94 -37.85 -36.38
N GLN A 502 12.50 -38.10 -35.18
CA GLN A 502 13.92 -38.43 -34.99
C GLN A 502 14.31 -39.71 -35.75
N GLU A 503 13.51 -40.78 -35.63
CA GLU A 503 13.69 -42.05 -36.34
C GLU A 503 13.66 -41.86 -37.86
N ARG A 504 12.66 -41.13 -38.37
CA ARG A 504 12.42 -40.96 -39.81
C ARG A 504 13.39 -39.99 -40.50
N THR A 505 13.88 -38.97 -39.80
CA THR A 505 14.70 -37.89 -40.39
C THR A 505 16.15 -37.88 -39.93
N ARG A 506 16.49 -38.61 -38.84
CA ARG A 506 17.79 -38.57 -38.14
C ARG A 506 18.21 -37.19 -37.62
N ALA A 507 17.32 -36.20 -37.61
CA ALA A 507 17.60 -34.87 -37.07
C ALA A 507 17.67 -34.88 -35.53
N ASN A 508 18.55 -34.06 -34.96
CA ASN A 508 18.62 -33.87 -33.51
C ASN A 508 17.44 -32.98 -33.04
N VAL A 509 16.48 -33.58 -32.35
CA VAL A 509 15.24 -32.87 -31.92
C VAL A 509 15.41 -32.12 -30.59
N THR A 510 16.51 -32.37 -29.88
CA THR A 510 16.75 -31.86 -28.52
C THR A 510 16.72 -30.33 -28.46
N GLU A 511 17.29 -29.67 -29.47
CA GLU A 511 17.32 -28.21 -29.54
C GLU A 511 15.91 -27.62 -29.76
N THR A 512 15.15 -28.16 -30.73
CA THR A 512 13.75 -27.74 -30.97
C THR A 512 12.88 -27.92 -29.72
N LYS A 513 13.03 -29.04 -28.99
CA LYS A 513 12.33 -29.27 -27.71
C LYS A 513 12.65 -28.17 -26.69
N LEU A 514 13.92 -27.84 -26.49
CA LEU A 514 14.36 -26.79 -25.55
C LEU A 514 13.89 -25.40 -25.98
N GLN A 515 13.96 -25.08 -27.28
CA GLN A 515 13.45 -23.81 -27.82
C GLN A 515 11.95 -23.65 -27.54
N LEU A 516 11.16 -24.72 -27.68
CA LEU A 516 9.71 -24.70 -27.42
C LEU A 516 9.36 -24.60 -25.93
N LEU A 517 10.07 -25.32 -25.05
CA LEU A 517 9.95 -25.15 -23.60
C LEU A 517 10.29 -23.71 -23.20
N SER A 518 11.31 -23.10 -23.83
CA SER A 518 11.60 -21.67 -23.70
C SER A 518 10.42 -20.78 -24.17
N ARG A 519 9.75 -21.07 -25.30
CA ARG A 519 8.55 -20.31 -25.72
C ARG A 519 7.39 -20.44 -24.73
N ILE A 520 7.22 -21.61 -24.11
CA ILE A 520 6.20 -21.85 -23.08
C ILE A 520 6.50 -21.00 -21.83
N SER A 521 7.74 -21.05 -21.32
CA SER A 521 8.19 -20.20 -20.20
C SER A 521 8.07 -18.70 -20.54
N THR A 522 8.49 -18.27 -21.74
CA THR A 522 8.34 -16.86 -22.17
C THR A 522 6.88 -16.43 -22.29
N LEU A 523 5.97 -17.25 -22.84
CA LEU A 523 4.54 -16.93 -22.83
C LEU A 523 4.05 -16.77 -21.38
N SER A 524 4.40 -17.72 -20.50
CA SER A 524 4.03 -17.68 -19.09
C SER A 524 4.47 -16.38 -18.40
N SER A 525 5.68 -15.87 -18.67
CA SER A 525 6.19 -14.60 -18.13
C SER A 525 5.69 -13.34 -18.85
N ARG A 526 4.93 -13.46 -19.94
CA ARG A 526 4.18 -12.35 -20.57
C ARG A 526 2.70 -12.28 -20.16
N LEU A 527 2.19 -13.27 -19.44
CA LEU A 527 0.82 -13.22 -18.91
C LEU A 527 0.71 -12.20 -17.74
N PRO A 528 -0.41 -11.46 -17.63
CA PRO A 528 -0.65 -10.52 -16.54
C PRO A 528 -0.83 -11.24 -15.19
N ILE A 529 -0.97 -10.47 -14.10
CA ILE A 529 -0.96 -10.97 -12.72
C ILE A 529 -2.22 -10.48 -11.98
N PRO A 530 -2.99 -11.35 -11.29
CA PRO A 530 -3.06 -12.80 -11.47
C PRO A 530 -3.80 -13.16 -12.77
N PHE A 531 -3.54 -14.34 -13.35
CA PHE A 531 -4.16 -14.74 -14.62
C PHE A 531 -4.13 -16.26 -14.85
N GLN A 532 -5.19 -16.81 -15.44
CA GLN A 532 -5.27 -18.24 -15.78
C GLN A 532 -5.70 -18.42 -17.25
N LEU A 533 -5.06 -19.37 -17.95
CA LEU A 533 -5.25 -19.59 -19.39
C LEU A 533 -5.29 -21.09 -19.70
N GLY A 534 -6.32 -21.54 -20.43
CA GLY A 534 -6.45 -22.93 -20.88
C GLY A 534 -7.02 -23.93 -19.86
N ALA A 535 -7.51 -23.46 -18.71
CA ALA A 535 -8.18 -24.31 -17.69
C ALA A 535 -9.71 -24.38 -17.83
N ASP A 536 -10.27 -23.87 -18.93
CA ASP A 536 -11.71 -23.78 -19.14
C ASP A 536 -12.29 -25.13 -19.62
N ARG A 537 -13.43 -25.55 -19.02
CA ARG A 537 -13.98 -26.90 -19.16
C ARG A 537 -14.51 -27.22 -20.55
N GLU A 538 -14.82 -26.20 -21.35
CA GLU A 538 -15.27 -26.38 -22.73
C GLU A 538 -14.09 -26.62 -23.70
N THR A 539 -12.90 -26.10 -23.38
CA THR A 539 -11.69 -26.23 -24.21
C THR A 539 -10.70 -27.22 -23.59
N LYS A 540 -10.71 -28.47 -24.07
CA LYS A 540 -9.77 -29.52 -23.65
C LYS A 540 -8.35 -29.30 -24.18
N ASN A 541 -7.71 -28.23 -23.74
CA ASN A 541 -6.32 -27.90 -24.06
C ASN A 541 -5.40 -28.74 -23.16
N ASN A 542 -4.37 -29.37 -23.73
CA ASN A 542 -3.42 -30.18 -22.99
C ASN A 542 -2.38 -29.34 -22.22
N ILE A 543 -2.29 -28.04 -22.52
CA ILE A 543 -1.42 -27.07 -21.84
C ILE A 543 -2.26 -25.96 -21.22
N SER A 544 -1.96 -25.66 -19.96
CA SER A 544 -2.65 -24.66 -19.13
C SER A 544 -1.64 -23.87 -18.29
N PHE A 545 -1.89 -22.58 -18.14
CA PHE A 545 -1.03 -21.63 -17.44
C PHE A 545 -1.79 -21.01 -16.28
N ASN A 546 -1.14 -20.85 -15.13
CA ASN A 546 -1.67 -20.13 -13.97
C ASN A 546 -0.58 -19.23 -13.39
N VAL A 547 -0.83 -17.92 -13.38
CA VAL A 547 0.02 -16.88 -12.80
C VAL A 547 -0.61 -16.40 -11.51
N VAL A 548 0.05 -16.72 -10.40
CA VAL A 548 -0.45 -16.53 -9.04
C VAL A 548 0.30 -15.37 -8.40
N HIS A 549 -0.44 -14.38 -7.93
CA HIS A 549 0.13 -13.35 -7.05
C HIS A 549 0.29 -13.94 -5.65
N TRP A 550 1.53 -14.12 -5.21
CA TRP A 550 1.87 -14.78 -3.95
C TRP A 550 2.04 -13.70 -2.87
N LEU A 551 0.94 -13.42 -2.18
CA LEU A 551 0.88 -12.38 -1.15
C LEU A 551 1.46 -12.87 0.20
N PRO A 552 2.23 -12.03 0.91
CA PRO A 552 2.82 -12.39 2.19
C PRO A 552 1.74 -12.57 3.28
N ALA A 553 2.07 -13.35 4.31
CA ALA A 553 1.21 -13.61 5.47
C ALA A 553 -0.22 -14.17 5.17
N THR A 554 -0.48 -14.69 3.97
CA THR A 554 -1.79 -15.28 3.59
C THR A 554 -1.75 -16.80 3.44
N GLU A 555 -2.75 -17.50 3.97
CA GLU A 555 -2.95 -18.92 3.68
C GLU A 555 -3.52 -19.10 2.27
N ASN A 556 -2.76 -19.80 1.41
CA ASN A 556 -3.17 -20.06 0.04
C ASN A 556 -3.93 -21.38 -0.07
N PHE A 557 -5.21 -21.31 -0.47
CA PHE A 557 -6.02 -22.48 -0.80
C PHE A 557 -5.45 -23.26 -1.99
N ARG A 558 -5.91 -24.50 -2.20
CA ARG A 558 -5.55 -25.32 -3.37
C ARG A 558 -6.04 -24.65 -4.66
N GLN A 559 -5.12 -24.25 -5.52
CA GLN A 559 -5.41 -23.66 -6.83
C GLN A 559 -5.18 -24.70 -7.93
N GLN A 560 -6.18 -24.94 -8.78
CA GLN A 560 -6.00 -25.75 -9.98
C GLN A 560 -5.22 -24.94 -11.01
N VAL A 561 -4.14 -25.50 -11.57
CA VAL A 561 -3.43 -24.92 -12.72
C VAL A 561 -4.17 -25.28 -14.00
N GLY A 562 -4.62 -26.53 -14.08
CA GLY A 562 -5.53 -27.08 -15.09
C GLY A 562 -6.10 -28.42 -14.62
N GLU A 563 -6.80 -29.18 -15.47
CA GLU A 563 -7.50 -30.41 -15.06
C GLU A 563 -6.59 -31.49 -14.41
N SER A 564 -5.30 -31.50 -14.74
CA SER A 564 -4.36 -32.55 -14.31
C SER A 564 -3.27 -32.11 -13.31
N CYS A 565 -3.21 -30.83 -12.95
CA CYS A 565 -2.26 -30.33 -11.94
C CYS A 565 -2.91 -29.26 -11.04
N TYR A 566 -2.63 -29.34 -9.74
CA TYR A 566 -2.95 -28.28 -8.79
C TYR A 566 -1.76 -27.98 -7.85
N ILE A 567 -1.77 -26.80 -7.25
CA ILE A 567 -0.74 -26.29 -6.36
C ILE A 567 -1.36 -25.74 -5.07
N GLN A 568 -0.60 -25.76 -3.99
CA GLN A 568 -0.94 -25.16 -2.70
C GLN A 568 0.35 -24.59 -2.09
N LEU A 569 0.38 -23.26 -1.99
CA LEU A 569 1.56 -22.48 -1.61
C LEU A 569 1.64 -22.30 -0.09
N PRO A 570 2.84 -22.31 0.50
CA PRO A 570 3.03 -21.94 1.89
C PRO A 570 2.91 -20.41 2.07
N ILE A 571 2.85 -19.98 3.32
CA ILE A 571 3.00 -18.58 3.71
C ILE A 571 4.47 -18.15 3.45
N ILE A 572 4.66 -16.91 2.99
CA ILE A 572 5.96 -16.25 2.80
C ILE A 572 5.95 -14.83 3.40
N ASP A 573 7.13 -14.25 3.55
CA ASP A 573 7.34 -12.95 4.21
C ASP A 573 7.38 -11.74 3.24
N GLU A 574 7.86 -11.94 2.01
CA GLU A 574 7.89 -10.93 0.94
C GLU A 574 6.90 -11.30 -0.19
N GLU A 575 6.47 -10.32 -1.00
CA GLU A 575 5.58 -10.59 -2.15
C GLU A 575 6.34 -11.18 -3.35
N ASN A 576 5.68 -12.08 -4.12
CA ASN A 576 6.27 -12.65 -5.33
C ASN A 576 5.20 -13.08 -6.34
N VAL A 577 5.63 -13.56 -7.51
CA VAL A 577 4.74 -14.05 -8.58
C VAL A 577 5.16 -15.46 -8.97
N LEU A 578 4.31 -16.45 -8.70
CA LEU A 578 4.50 -17.81 -9.18
C LEU A 578 3.88 -17.98 -10.56
N ARG A 579 4.64 -18.54 -11.49
CA ARG A 579 4.19 -18.90 -12.83
C ARG A 579 4.21 -20.41 -12.99
N ALA A 580 3.04 -21.02 -12.97
CA ALA A 580 2.85 -22.46 -13.07
C ALA A 580 2.28 -22.85 -14.45
N VAL A 581 2.86 -23.88 -15.08
CA VAL A 581 2.38 -24.43 -16.36
C VAL A 581 2.17 -25.93 -16.23
N CYS A 582 0.95 -26.40 -16.48
CA CYS A 582 0.57 -27.81 -16.47
C CYS A 582 0.41 -28.30 -17.91
N MET A 583 1.18 -29.32 -18.30
CA MET A 583 1.15 -30.00 -19.59
C MET A 583 0.74 -31.47 -19.44
N VAL A 584 -0.03 -31.99 -20.39
CA VAL A 584 -0.50 -33.39 -20.45
C VAL A 584 -0.25 -33.95 -21.85
N ASN A 585 -0.01 -35.27 -22.01
CA ASN A 585 0.18 -35.91 -23.32
C ASN A 585 1.27 -35.22 -24.19
N SER A 586 2.32 -34.69 -23.54
CA SER A 586 3.36 -33.89 -24.18
C SER A 586 4.60 -34.74 -24.41
N SER A 587 5.14 -34.73 -25.63
CA SER A 587 6.42 -35.40 -25.92
C SER A 587 7.63 -34.45 -25.93
N LEU A 588 7.45 -33.19 -25.49
CA LEU A 588 8.54 -32.20 -25.39
C LEU A 588 9.60 -32.64 -24.37
N VAL A 589 9.19 -33.01 -23.16
CA VAL A 589 10.07 -33.54 -22.11
C VAL A 589 10.21 -35.05 -22.29
N ASN A 590 11.38 -35.60 -22.00
CA ASN A 590 11.62 -37.05 -22.11
C ASN A 590 11.09 -37.78 -20.87
N THR A 591 9.78 -38.03 -20.80
CA THR A 591 9.17 -38.93 -19.80
C THR A 591 9.14 -40.37 -20.30
N ILE A 592 9.02 -41.34 -19.39
CA ILE A 592 8.90 -42.78 -19.72
C ILE A 592 7.49 -43.12 -20.22
N ASP A 593 6.49 -42.34 -19.80
CA ASP A 593 5.14 -42.30 -20.38
C ASP A 593 4.78 -40.83 -20.68
N ASN A 594 4.38 -40.52 -21.90
CA ASN A 594 4.03 -39.16 -22.31
C ASN A 594 2.66 -38.70 -21.78
N ARG A 595 1.82 -39.63 -21.28
CA ARG A 595 0.47 -39.36 -20.76
C ARG A 595 0.49 -38.79 -19.35
N ASN A 596 1.57 -39.00 -18.60
CA ASN A 596 1.74 -38.42 -17.26
C ASN A 596 1.88 -36.88 -17.37
N PRO A 597 1.27 -36.11 -16.45
CA PRO A 597 1.36 -34.66 -16.48
C PRO A 597 2.76 -34.17 -16.11
N VAL A 598 3.14 -33.03 -16.65
CA VAL A 598 4.35 -32.27 -16.30
C VAL A 598 3.91 -30.90 -15.79
N LEU A 599 4.34 -30.55 -14.58
CA LEU A 599 4.10 -29.26 -13.95
C LEU A 599 5.42 -28.48 -13.88
N MET A 600 5.55 -27.42 -14.66
CA MET A 600 6.64 -26.44 -14.53
C MET A 600 6.22 -25.37 -13.51
N MET A 601 7.10 -25.03 -12.56
CA MET A 601 6.92 -23.91 -11.64
C MET A 601 8.16 -23.02 -11.64
N ASP A 602 7.93 -21.72 -11.83
CA ASP A 602 8.94 -20.67 -12.00
C ASP A 602 8.49 -19.38 -11.26
N VAL A 603 9.40 -18.44 -10.99
CA VAL A 603 9.09 -17.19 -10.24
C VAL A 603 9.81 -15.97 -10.82
N ASP A 604 9.15 -14.80 -10.79
CA ASP A 604 9.70 -13.56 -11.36
C ASP A 604 10.89 -12.97 -10.58
N SER A 605 11.07 -13.36 -9.32
CA SER A 605 12.20 -12.90 -8.49
C SER A 605 12.67 -14.03 -7.57
N PRO A 606 13.60 -14.90 -8.03
CA PRO A 606 14.06 -16.06 -7.26
C PRO A 606 15.03 -15.68 -6.12
N ASP A 607 15.81 -14.61 -6.26
CA ASP A 607 16.88 -14.26 -5.30
C ASP A 607 16.38 -13.80 -3.92
N SER A 608 15.13 -13.32 -3.81
CA SER A 608 14.50 -12.92 -2.55
C SER A 608 13.63 -14.02 -1.92
N LEU A 609 13.31 -15.08 -2.66
CA LEU A 609 12.25 -16.01 -2.26
C LEU A 609 12.76 -17.12 -1.32
N VAL A 610 12.52 -16.95 -0.03
CA VAL A 610 12.64 -18.02 0.97
C VAL A 610 11.26 -18.60 1.25
N PHE A 611 11.08 -19.91 1.00
CA PHE A 611 9.85 -20.63 1.32
C PHE A 611 10.17 -21.95 2.06
N SER A 612 9.22 -22.45 2.83
CA SER A 612 9.38 -23.70 3.58
C SER A 612 9.28 -24.92 2.67
N LYS A 613 8.07 -25.22 2.16
CA LYS A 613 7.81 -26.24 1.15
C LYS A 613 6.54 -25.94 0.36
N ILE A 614 6.55 -26.20 -0.95
CA ILE A 614 5.37 -26.15 -1.81
C ILE A 614 4.75 -27.54 -1.89
N THR A 615 3.41 -27.59 -1.83
CA THR A 615 2.65 -28.83 -2.05
C THR A 615 1.93 -28.77 -3.39
N PHE A 616 1.96 -29.86 -4.15
CA PHE A 616 1.35 -29.93 -5.47
C PHE A 616 0.76 -31.33 -5.74
N GLY A 617 -0.24 -31.40 -6.60
CA GLY A 617 -0.91 -32.64 -6.97
C GLY A 617 -0.87 -32.89 -8.46
N LEU A 618 -0.48 -34.11 -8.86
CA LEU A 618 -0.38 -34.55 -10.25
C LEU A 618 -1.31 -35.72 -10.53
N LYS A 619 -2.11 -35.62 -11.60
CA LYS A 619 -3.11 -36.62 -11.96
C LYS A 619 -2.47 -37.90 -12.50
N THR A 620 -2.88 -39.06 -11.99
CA THR A 620 -2.36 -40.37 -12.41
C THR A 620 -3.03 -40.87 -13.69
N PHE A 621 -2.27 -41.43 -14.63
CA PHE A 621 -2.86 -42.14 -15.78
C PHE A 621 -3.37 -43.54 -15.39
N ASN A 622 -2.58 -44.34 -14.65
CA ASN A 622 -2.98 -45.68 -14.20
C ASN A 622 -3.02 -45.79 -12.67
N SER A 623 -4.22 -45.85 -12.08
CA SER A 623 -4.39 -45.94 -10.62
C SER A 623 -4.00 -47.28 -10.00
N SER A 624 -3.57 -48.28 -10.80
CA SER A 624 -3.03 -49.56 -10.28
C SER A 624 -1.52 -49.56 -10.01
N GLU A 625 -0.80 -48.48 -10.31
CA GLU A 625 0.65 -48.38 -10.15
C GLU A 625 1.05 -47.46 -8.99
N ASN A 626 2.09 -47.85 -8.23
CA ASN A 626 2.72 -46.96 -7.26
C ASN A 626 3.57 -45.92 -8.02
N TYR A 627 3.11 -44.68 -8.04
CA TYR A 627 3.89 -43.56 -8.57
C TYR A 627 4.67 -42.86 -7.46
N THR A 628 5.90 -42.44 -7.78
CA THR A 628 6.65 -41.45 -7.01
C THR A 628 6.70 -40.12 -7.76
N CYS A 629 6.75 -39.04 -6.99
CA CYS A 629 7.04 -37.69 -7.47
C CYS A 629 8.50 -37.61 -7.92
N VAL A 630 8.78 -36.87 -9.00
CA VAL A 630 10.12 -36.61 -9.52
C VAL A 630 10.26 -35.17 -10.02
N TYR A 631 11.48 -34.62 -9.98
CA TYR A 631 11.84 -33.40 -10.71
C TYR A 631 12.83 -33.69 -11.83
N TYR A 632 12.91 -32.78 -12.80
CA TYR A 632 13.90 -32.80 -13.84
C TYR A 632 15.16 -32.07 -13.36
N ASP A 633 16.26 -32.81 -13.18
CA ASP A 633 17.55 -32.25 -12.79
C ASP A 633 18.28 -31.72 -14.04
N GLU A 634 18.51 -30.40 -14.11
CA GLU A 634 19.16 -29.79 -15.28
C GLU A 634 20.67 -30.11 -15.39
N ILE A 635 21.30 -30.48 -14.27
CA ILE A 635 22.73 -30.80 -14.19
C ILE A 635 22.96 -32.25 -14.61
N GLU A 636 22.24 -33.19 -13.99
CA GLU A 636 22.28 -34.62 -14.36
C GLU A 636 21.48 -34.92 -15.65
N LYS A 637 20.68 -33.97 -16.15
CA LYS A 637 19.77 -34.08 -17.33
C LYS A 637 18.86 -35.30 -17.27
N SER A 638 18.36 -35.60 -16.07
CA SER A 638 17.58 -36.81 -15.79
C SER A 638 16.48 -36.57 -14.75
N TRP A 639 15.55 -37.51 -14.63
CA TRP A 639 14.50 -37.45 -13.61
C TRP A 639 15.03 -37.98 -12.27
N SER A 640 14.96 -37.15 -11.24
CA SER A 640 15.46 -37.42 -9.90
C SER A 640 14.33 -37.39 -8.87
N ASN A 641 14.43 -38.24 -7.84
CA ASN A 641 13.52 -38.30 -6.69
C ASN A 641 14.16 -37.72 -5.41
N ARG A 642 15.35 -37.11 -5.51
CA ARG A 642 16.04 -36.48 -4.36
C ARG A 642 15.29 -35.21 -3.94
N GLY A 643 15.24 -34.90 -2.64
CA GLY A 643 14.64 -33.65 -2.13
C GLY A 643 13.11 -33.51 -2.31
N ILE A 644 12.41 -34.55 -2.76
CA ILE A 644 10.94 -34.53 -2.96
C ILE A 644 10.30 -35.69 -2.23
N ARG A 645 9.14 -35.45 -1.63
CA ARG A 645 8.39 -36.44 -0.87
C ARG A 645 6.98 -36.62 -1.42
N ARG A 646 6.58 -37.87 -1.67
CA ARG A 646 5.16 -38.23 -1.82
C ARG A 646 4.48 -38.15 -0.45
N LEU A 647 3.41 -37.37 -0.34
CA LEU A 647 2.57 -37.27 0.85
C LEU A 647 1.46 -38.32 0.83
N SER A 648 0.73 -38.41 -0.28
CA SER A 648 -0.34 -39.38 -0.48
C SER A 648 -0.45 -39.81 -1.95
N GLN A 649 -1.19 -40.89 -2.20
CA GLN A 649 -1.66 -41.24 -3.54
C GLN A 649 -3.14 -41.63 -3.42
N ASN A 650 -4.00 -40.75 -3.93
CA ASN A 650 -5.42 -41.02 -4.13
C ASN A 650 -5.64 -41.69 -5.50
N ARG A 651 -6.86 -42.15 -5.76
CA ARG A 651 -7.20 -42.84 -7.03
C ARG A 651 -6.96 -41.99 -8.28
N ASP A 652 -7.03 -40.66 -8.15
CA ASP A 652 -6.89 -39.73 -9.28
C ASP A 652 -5.60 -38.89 -9.24
N TYR A 653 -5.00 -38.64 -8.06
CA TYR A 653 -3.86 -37.74 -7.89
C TYR A 653 -2.80 -38.29 -6.92
N VAL A 654 -1.52 -38.08 -7.25
CA VAL A 654 -0.38 -38.16 -6.33
C VAL A 654 -0.18 -36.78 -5.69
N GLU A 655 -0.08 -36.72 -4.37
CA GLU A 655 0.29 -35.49 -3.64
C GLU A 655 1.78 -35.49 -3.33
N CYS A 656 2.45 -34.38 -3.68
CA CYS A 656 3.88 -34.20 -3.65
C CYS A 656 4.26 -32.96 -2.83
N GLU A 657 5.42 -33.01 -2.18
CA GLU A 657 5.99 -31.97 -1.33
C GLU A 657 7.43 -31.69 -1.80
N THR A 658 7.75 -30.42 -2.11
CA THR A 658 9.07 -29.98 -2.61
C THR A 658 9.59 -28.74 -1.87
N SER A 659 10.90 -28.65 -1.70
CA SER A 659 11.63 -27.49 -1.15
C SER A 659 12.26 -26.59 -2.23
N HIS A 660 12.06 -26.89 -3.52
CA HIS A 660 12.66 -26.18 -4.65
C HIS A 660 11.68 -26.04 -5.82
N LEU A 661 12.02 -25.18 -6.79
CA LEU A 661 11.28 -24.97 -8.05
C LEU A 661 11.97 -25.73 -9.20
N SER A 662 11.18 -26.31 -10.11
CA SER A 662 11.65 -27.14 -11.24
C SER A 662 10.48 -27.50 -12.18
N MET A 663 10.73 -28.39 -13.15
CA MET A 663 9.70 -29.23 -13.79
C MET A 663 9.50 -30.52 -13.00
N PHE A 664 8.26 -30.80 -12.61
CA PHE A 664 7.86 -31.96 -11.83
C PHE A 664 6.98 -32.91 -12.66
N SER A 665 7.08 -34.22 -12.41
CA SER A 665 6.21 -35.23 -12.99
C SER A 665 6.07 -36.44 -12.03
N ILE A 666 5.45 -37.52 -12.52
CA ILE A 666 5.29 -38.80 -11.82
C ILE A 666 5.87 -39.94 -12.64
N LEU A 667 6.58 -40.87 -11.97
CA LEU A 667 7.15 -42.07 -12.55
C LEU A 667 6.92 -43.29 -11.63
N PRO A 668 6.79 -44.53 -12.16
CA PRO A 668 6.63 -45.71 -11.32
C PRO A 668 7.80 -45.90 -10.34
N GLU A 669 7.50 -46.29 -9.11
CA GLU A 669 8.48 -46.53 -8.05
C GLU A 669 9.53 -47.60 -8.47
N SER A 670 9.11 -48.57 -9.29
CA SER A 670 9.97 -49.61 -9.88
C SER A 670 11.06 -49.10 -10.83
N THR A 671 10.95 -47.86 -11.34
CA THR A 671 12.01 -47.22 -12.15
C THR A 671 13.27 -46.94 -11.32
N PHE A 672 13.13 -46.77 -10.00
CA PHE A 672 14.23 -46.39 -9.10
C PHE A 672 14.78 -47.56 -8.25
N SER A 673 14.08 -48.70 -8.21
CA SER A 673 14.54 -49.90 -7.51
C SER A 673 15.60 -50.66 -8.33
N THR A 674 16.82 -50.76 -7.80
CA THR A 674 17.91 -51.56 -8.40
C THR A 674 18.25 -52.77 -7.53
N PRO A 675 18.63 -53.93 -8.11
CA PRO A 675 18.62 -55.22 -7.41
C PRO A 675 19.75 -55.46 -6.38
N ASN A 676 20.72 -54.54 -6.25
CA ASN A 676 21.91 -54.71 -5.40
C ASN A 676 21.82 -53.94 -4.06
N SER A 677 20.64 -53.83 -3.46
CA SER A 677 20.41 -53.03 -2.23
C SER A 677 21.29 -53.48 -1.05
N ILE A 678 21.30 -54.76 -0.71
CA ILE A 678 21.89 -55.30 0.54
C ILE A 678 23.35 -54.85 0.75
N LEU A 679 24.19 -54.89 -0.29
CA LEU A 679 25.59 -54.48 -0.19
C LEU A 679 25.75 -52.95 0.00
N ARG A 680 24.83 -52.16 -0.55
CA ARG A 680 24.79 -50.70 -0.39
C ARG A 680 24.26 -50.31 0.99
N ASP A 681 23.21 -50.99 1.45
CA ASP A 681 22.62 -50.79 2.78
C ASP A 681 23.62 -51.15 3.89
N LEU A 682 24.36 -52.26 3.73
CA LEU A 682 25.48 -52.62 4.60
C LEU A 682 26.63 -51.60 4.53
N ALA A 683 26.98 -51.10 3.33
CA ALA A 683 28.02 -50.07 3.19
C ALA A 683 27.67 -48.73 3.85
N VAL A 684 26.38 -48.42 4.02
CA VAL A 684 25.91 -47.25 4.80
C VAL A 684 25.85 -47.56 6.30
N LEU A 685 25.35 -48.74 6.69
CA LEU A 685 25.12 -49.08 8.10
C LEU A 685 26.42 -49.40 8.85
N LEU A 686 27.35 -50.18 8.27
CA LEU A 686 28.53 -50.68 8.97
C LEU A 686 29.46 -49.55 9.49
N PRO A 687 29.73 -48.46 8.72
CA PRO A 687 30.47 -47.31 9.21
C PRO A 687 29.84 -46.60 10.41
N THR A 688 28.50 -46.49 10.49
CA THR A 688 27.84 -45.85 11.65
C THR A 688 28.05 -46.65 12.93
N VAL A 689 27.96 -47.98 12.85
CA VAL A 689 28.15 -48.89 13.97
C VAL A 689 29.60 -48.85 14.46
N THR A 690 30.61 -48.83 13.58
CA THR A 690 32.01 -48.74 14.00
C THR A 690 32.40 -47.36 14.51
N SER A 691 31.80 -46.27 14.01
CA SER A 691 31.92 -44.94 14.62
C SER A 691 31.35 -44.93 16.04
N PHE A 692 30.18 -45.54 16.27
CA PHE A 692 29.58 -45.64 17.62
C PHE A 692 30.46 -46.46 18.58
N ILE A 693 31.00 -47.61 18.14
CA ILE A 693 31.94 -48.41 18.94
C ILE A 693 33.18 -47.58 19.31
N ALA A 694 33.76 -46.84 18.37
CA ALA A 694 34.92 -46.00 18.64
C ALA A 694 34.64 -44.86 19.64
N ILE A 695 33.44 -44.26 19.59
CA ILE A 695 32.98 -43.28 20.59
C ILE A 695 32.97 -43.90 21.99
N VAL A 696 32.40 -45.11 22.14
CA VAL A 696 32.38 -45.83 23.44
C VAL A 696 33.80 -46.14 23.92
N CYS A 697 34.70 -46.60 23.03
CA CYS A 697 36.11 -46.83 23.34
C CYS A 697 36.83 -45.56 23.79
N ALA A 698 36.62 -44.43 23.11
CA ALA A 698 37.24 -43.15 23.45
C ALA A 698 36.75 -42.62 24.82
N VAL A 699 35.45 -42.70 25.11
CA VAL A 699 34.90 -42.33 26.43
C VAL A 699 35.48 -43.21 27.55
N PHE A 700 35.61 -44.52 27.32
CA PHE A 700 36.19 -45.44 28.30
C PHE A 700 37.69 -45.16 28.56
N LEU A 701 38.48 -44.90 27.52
CA LEU A 701 39.88 -44.51 27.66
C LEU A 701 40.05 -43.16 28.35
N LEU A 702 39.18 -42.19 28.05
CA LEU A 702 39.16 -40.88 28.72
C LEU A 702 38.83 -41.02 30.22
N PHE A 703 37.86 -41.87 30.58
CA PHE A 703 37.53 -42.19 31.97
C PHE A 703 38.71 -42.83 32.72
N LEU A 704 39.39 -43.81 32.12
CA LEU A 704 40.60 -44.42 32.70
C LEU A 704 41.74 -43.40 32.86
N ALA A 705 41.95 -42.50 31.90
CA ALA A 705 42.95 -41.45 31.99
C ALA A 705 42.62 -40.44 33.10
N ALA A 706 41.36 -40.03 33.23
CA ALA A 706 40.92 -39.04 34.23
C ALA A 706 40.96 -39.54 35.68
N ILE A 707 40.83 -40.85 35.91
CA ILE A 707 40.97 -41.47 37.24
C ILE A 707 42.41 -41.43 37.74
N GLN A 708 43.39 -41.63 36.86
CA GLN A 708 44.80 -41.68 37.23
C GLN A 708 45.40 -40.27 37.33
N ARG A 709 45.35 -39.66 38.52
CA ARG A 709 46.00 -38.36 38.79
C ARG A 709 47.51 -38.50 39.04
N GLY A 710 48.32 -37.68 38.36
CA GLY A 710 49.78 -37.66 38.52
C GLY A 710 50.44 -36.45 37.83
N PRO A 711 51.77 -36.25 37.99
CA PRO A 711 52.31 -34.88 37.94
C PRO A 711 52.64 -34.26 36.57
N SER A 712 52.80 -35.02 35.47
CA SER A 712 53.51 -34.47 34.27
C SER A 712 53.13 -34.97 32.87
N ILE A 713 52.39 -36.08 32.72
CA ILE A 713 52.11 -36.70 31.41
C ILE A 713 50.63 -36.54 30.99
N ASP A 714 49.76 -36.19 31.93
CA ASP A 714 48.31 -36.40 31.82
C ASP A 714 47.61 -35.44 30.82
N TYR A 715 48.03 -34.17 30.75
CA TYR A 715 47.30 -33.14 29.99
C TYR A 715 47.28 -33.38 28.46
N PRO A 716 48.40 -33.65 27.77
CA PRO A 716 48.37 -33.96 26.34
C PRO A 716 47.50 -35.18 26.00
N LEU A 717 47.55 -36.22 26.85
CA LEU A 717 46.79 -37.46 26.65
C LEU A 717 45.28 -37.24 26.83
N LEU A 718 44.89 -36.50 27.87
CA LEU A 718 43.48 -36.22 28.16
C LEU A 718 42.84 -35.36 27.06
N VAL A 719 43.53 -34.31 26.60
CA VAL A 719 43.04 -33.43 25.52
C VAL A 719 43.01 -34.18 24.18
N PHE A 720 44.00 -35.03 23.90
CA PHE A 720 44.01 -35.91 22.72
C PHE A 720 42.79 -36.84 22.69
N LEU A 721 42.50 -37.56 23.79
CA LEU A 721 41.36 -38.47 23.86
C LEU A 721 40.01 -37.75 23.74
N PHE A 722 39.89 -36.54 24.31
CA PHE A 722 38.70 -35.70 24.19
C PHE A 722 38.46 -35.22 22.74
N LEU A 723 39.50 -34.79 22.03
CA LEU A 723 39.38 -34.37 20.64
C LEU A 723 39.16 -35.55 19.68
N ALA A 724 39.73 -36.72 19.96
CA ALA A 724 39.44 -37.96 19.22
C ALA A 724 37.97 -38.37 19.36
N PHE A 725 37.39 -38.26 20.57
CA PHE A 725 35.95 -38.42 20.80
C PHE A 725 35.12 -37.44 19.95
N ILE A 726 35.49 -36.15 19.91
CA ILE A 726 34.80 -35.14 19.08
C ILE A 726 34.89 -35.49 17.59
N ILE A 727 36.05 -35.91 17.08
CA ILE A 727 36.22 -36.35 15.68
C ILE A 727 35.26 -37.50 15.34
N HIS A 728 35.19 -38.54 16.19
CA HIS A 728 34.30 -39.67 15.92
C HIS A 728 32.81 -39.32 16.06
N ALA A 729 32.43 -38.40 16.96
CA ALA A 729 31.08 -37.86 17.04
C ALA A 729 30.70 -37.06 15.78
N LEU A 730 31.65 -36.28 15.23
CA LEU A 730 31.47 -35.54 13.98
C LEU A 730 31.35 -36.48 12.77
N HIS A 731 32.14 -37.56 12.73
CA HIS A 731 32.03 -38.63 11.72
C HIS A 731 30.68 -39.35 11.79
N LEU A 732 30.15 -39.61 13.00
CA LEU A 732 28.81 -40.20 13.15
C LEU A 732 27.71 -39.24 12.67
N LEU A 733 27.76 -37.96 13.04
CA LEU A 733 26.79 -36.95 12.60
C LEU A 733 26.78 -36.80 11.07
N THR A 734 27.94 -36.77 10.43
CA THR A 734 28.11 -36.68 8.97
C THR A 734 27.85 -38.00 8.22
N LEU A 735 27.62 -39.11 8.91
CA LEU A 735 27.07 -40.36 8.35
C LEU A 735 25.53 -40.39 8.48
N LEU A 736 24.96 -39.81 9.53
CA LEU A 736 23.52 -39.76 9.77
C LEU A 736 22.79 -38.63 9.01
N ALA A 737 23.49 -37.54 8.68
CA ALA A 737 22.95 -36.37 7.98
C ALA A 737 21.99 -36.66 6.79
N PRO A 738 22.30 -37.55 5.81
CA PRO A 738 21.39 -37.82 4.68
C PRO A 738 20.06 -38.50 5.07
N GLN A 739 19.89 -38.96 6.32
CA GLN A 739 18.60 -39.45 6.83
C GLN A 739 17.83 -38.39 7.63
N LEU A 740 18.47 -37.26 7.97
CA LEU A 740 17.91 -36.17 8.79
C LEU A 740 17.57 -34.91 7.98
N GLY A 741 17.96 -34.87 6.70
CA GLY A 741 17.66 -33.78 5.76
C GLY A 741 18.79 -32.76 5.61
N ASP A 742 18.56 -31.79 4.71
CA ASP A 742 19.61 -30.90 4.20
C ASP A 742 20.26 -29.87 5.16
N PRO A 743 19.67 -29.38 6.28
CA PRO A 743 20.28 -28.27 7.03
C PRO A 743 21.62 -28.59 7.69
N PHE A 744 22.04 -29.87 7.73
CA PHE A 744 23.36 -30.30 8.21
C PHE A 744 24.42 -30.48 7.11
N LEU A 745 24.02 -30.57 5.84
CA LEU A 745 24.91 -30.94 4.73
C LEU A 745 25.70 -29.76 4.14
N GLN A 746 25.33 -28.52 4.46
CA GLN A 746 26.00 -27.30 3.96
C GLN A 746 26.50 -26.36 5.07
N ALA A 747 26.54 -26.81 6.34
CA ALA A 747 27.00 -25.98 7.46
C ALA A 747 28.54 -25.84 7.46
N PRO A 748 29.13 -24.68 7.10
CA PRO A 748 30.59 -24.53 7.00
C PRO A 748 31.29 -24.64 8.36
N THR A 749 30.56 -24.31 9.43
CA THR A 749 30.99 -24.48 10.82
C THR A 749 31.43 -25.91 11.13
N LEU A 750 30.79 -26.91 10.53
CA LEU A 750 31.11 -28.32 10.72
C LEU A 750 32.50 -28.68 10.16
N HIS A 751 32.84 -28.14 9.00
CA HIS A 751 34.15 -28.33 8.37
C HIS A 751 35.27 -27.60 9.12
N LEU A 752 34.99 -26.41 9.67
CA LEU A 752 35.95 -25.66 10.49
C LEU A 752 36.23 -26.36 11.84
N VAL A 753 35.20 -26.94 12.48
CA VAL A 753 35.38 -27.79 13.68
C VAL A 753 36.22 -29.03 13.35
N TYR A 754 36.02 -29.65 12.19
CA TYR A 754 36.85 -30.78 11.74
C TYR A 754 38.31 -30.37 11.52
N GLN A 755 38.54 -29.25 10.82
CA GLN A 755 39.87 -28.68 10.57
C GLN A 755 40.62 -28.43 11.89
N PHE A 756 39.95 -27.82 12.88
CA PHE A 756 40.51 -27.57 14.21
C PHE A 756 40.93 -28.87 14.91
N CYS A 757 40.04 -29.86 14.99
CA CYS A 757 40.28 -31.08 15.76
C CYS A 757 41.43 -31.92 15.17
N VAL A 758 41.52 -32.02 13.84
CA VAL A 758 42.57 -32.80 13.17
C VAL A 758 43.96 -32.17 13.37
N ILE A 759 44.12 -30.84 13.20
CA ILE A 759 45.41 -30.17 13.43
C ILE A 759 45.82 -30.31 14.91
N SER A 760 44.87 -30.10 15.83
CA SER A 760 45.08 -30.23 17.28
C SER A 760 45.54 -31.64 17.67
N VAL A 761 44.89 -32.69 17.14
CA VAL A 761 45.27 -34.09 17.42
C VAL A 761 46.68 -34.41 16.91
N CYS A 762 47.05 -33.96 15.72
CA CYS A 762 48.42 -34.13 15.20
C CYS A 762 49.46 -33.43 16.10
N ALA A 763 49.19 -32.20 16.56
CA ALA A 763 50.06 -31.49 17.48
C ALA A 763 50.18 -32.15 18.87
N LEU A 764 49.08 -32.71 19.39
CA LEU A 764 49.07 -33.42 20.68
C LEU A 764 49.78 -34.78 20.60
N ILE A 765 49.66 -35.50 19.49
CA ILE A 765 50.44 -36.71 19.22
C ILE A 765 51.95 -36.39 19.15
N MET A 766 52.33 -35.27 18.55
CA MET A 766 53.72 -34.79 18.57
C MET A 766 54.19 -34.52 20.01
N LEU A 767 53.42 -33.78 20.82
CA LEU A 767 53.74 -33.53 22.23
C LEU A 767 53.84 -34.83 23.06
N LEU A 768 52.99 -35.83 22.79
CA LEU A 768 53.07 -37.15 23.42
C LEU A 768 54.39 -37.86 23.04
N SER A 769 54.76 -37.90 21.76
CA SER A 769 56.03 -38.49 21.32
C SER A 769 57.26 -37.77 21.90
N GLN A 770 57.23 -36.44 22.00
CA GLN A 770 58.25 -35.64 22.68
C GLN A 770 58.32 -35.96 24.17
N SER A 771 57.18 -36.10 24.86
CA SER A 771 57.14 -36.44 26.29
C SER A 771 57.76 -37.82 26.57
N ILE A 772 57.47 -38.83 25.74
CA ILE A 772 58.05 -40.17 25.85
C ILE A 772 59.57 -40.12 25.60
N TYR A 773 60.02 -39.35 24.61
CA TYR A 773 61.45 -39.13 24.35
C TYR A 773 62.16 -38.46 25.54
N CYS A 774 61.58 -37.39 26.11
CA CYS A 774 62.11 -36.72 27.29
C CYS A 774 62.16 -37.65 28.51
N VAL A 775 61.16 -38.50 28.72
CA VAL A 775 61.15 -39.53 29.77
C VAL A 775 62.33 -40.49 29.59
N ILE A 776 62.54 -41.04 28.40
CA ILE A 776 63.66 -41.96 28.11
C ILE A 776 65.02 -41.29 28.38
N MET A 777 65.20 -40.03 27.95
CA MET A 777 66.44 -39.29 28.17
C MET A 777 66.68 -38.96 29.65
N SER A 778 65.61 -38.64 30.39
CA SER A 778 65.69 -38.33 31.83
C SER A 778 66.08 -39.54 32.70
N TYR A 779 65.75 -40.77 32.27
CA TYR A 779 65.97 -42.01 33.03
C TYR A 779 67.41 -42.57 32.86
N LYS A 780 68.41 -41.66 32.82
CA LYS A 780 69.85 -41.88 32.62
C LYS A 780 70.29 -42.21 31.19
N CYS A 781 70.55 -41.18 30.38
CA CYS A 781 71.45 -41.34 29.22
C CYS A 781 72.38 -40.13 28.91
N ASN A 782 72.75 -39.32 29.94
CA ASN A 782 74.05 -38.61 30.06
C ASN A 782 74.17 -37.93 31.45
N ASP A 783 75.41 -37.74 31.96
CA ASP A 783 75.70 -36.95 33.18
C ASP A 783 75.95 -35.46 32.90
N ASP A 784 76.22 -35.08 31.64
CA ASP A 784 76.34 -33.68 31.22
C ASP A 784 75.06 -33.17 30.54
N LYS A 785 74.59 -32.00 30.98
CA LYS A 785 73.37 -31.32 30.49
C LYS A 785 73.46 -30.95 28.99
N PRO A 786 72.32 -30.91 28.28
CA PRO A 786 71.51 -29.69 28.26
C PRO A 786 70.14 -29.85 28.92
N GLU A 787 69.48 -28.74 29.21
CA GLU A 787 68.09 -28.74 29.69
C GLU A 787 67.13 -29.05 28.52
N PRO A 788 66.10 -29.90 28.72
CA PRO A 788 65.18 -30.24 27.64
C PRO A 788 64.28 -29.04 27.29
N PRO A 789 64.24 -28.58 26.03
CA PRO A 789 63.34 -27.50 25.63
C PRO A 789 61.88 -27.99 25.70
N LEU A 790 61.10 -27.37 26.57
CA LEU A 790 59.70 -27.69 26.87
C LEU A 790 59.45 -29.15 27.28
N CYS A 791 59.42 -29.40 28.59
CA CYS A 791 58.64 -30.51 29.14
C CYS A 791 57.13 -30.35 28.81
N SER A 792 56.38 -31.45 28.95
CA SER A 792 54.93 -31.57 28.68
C SER A 792 54.02 -30.82 29.69
N SER A 793 54.28 -29.53 29.88
CA SER A 793 53.50 -28.66 30.74
C SER A 793 52.07 -28.43 30.22
N PHE A 794 51.18 -28.00 31.12
CA PHE A 794 49.86 -27.49 30.75
C PHE A 794 49.95 -26.35 29.71
N CYS A 795 50.94 -25.47 29.83
CA CYS A 795 51.14 -24.33 28.93
C CYS A 795 51.51 -24.75 27.50
N SER A 796 52.44 -25.70 27.33
CA SER A 796 52.80 -26.24 26.01
C SER A 796 51.65 -27.05 25.38
N THR A 797 50.86 -27.76 26.21
CA THR A 797 49.62 -28.43 25.78
C THR A 797 48.59 -27.42 25.24
N LEU A 798 48.35 -26.33 25.96
CA LEU A 798 47.45 -25.25 25.56
C LEU A 798 47.92 -24.56 24.26
N PHE A 799 49.20 -24.24 24.16
CA PHE A 799 49.75 -23.46 23.05
C PHE A 799 49.73 -24.23 21.72
N PHE A 800 50.34 -25.41 21.68
CA PHE A 800 50.41 -26.21 20.45
C PHE A 800 49.12 -26.99 20.17
N GLY A 801 48.41 -27.45 21.20
CA GLY A 801 47.21 -28.27 21.05
C GLY A 801 45.90 -27.50 20.89
N ILE A 802 45.86 -26.20 21.21
CA ILE A 802 44.61 -25.40 21.16
C ILE A 802 44.84 -24.05 20.47
N ILE A 803 45.81 -23.24 20.91
CA ILE A 803 45.97 -21.85 20.42
C ILE A 803 46.39 -21.81 18.94
N ILE A 804 47.43 -22.56 18.54
CA ILE A 804 47.88 -22.61 17.14
C ILE A 804 46.79 -23.16 16.19
N PRO A 805 46.13 -24.30 16.48
CA PRO A 805 45.01 -24.79 15.68
C PRO A 805 43.84 -23.80 15.57
N ALA A 806 43.46 -23.14 16.67
CA ALA A 806 42.38 -22.15 16.68
C ALA A 806 42.70 -20.96 15.75
N LEU A 807 43.93 -20.44 15.81
CA LEU A 807 44.37 -19.33 14.96
C LEU A 807 44.38 -19.72 13.47
N LEU A 808 44.85 -20.94 13.13
CA LEU A 808 44.82 -21.47 11.75
C LEU A 808 43.39 -21.67 11.21
N THR A 809 42.43 -22.07 12.05
CA THR A 809 41.02 -22.12 11.64
C THR A 809 40.37 -20.75 11.54
N SER A 810 40.76 -19.80 12.41
CA SER A 810 40.22 -18.43 12.40
C SER A 810 40.66 -17.66 11.15
N THR A 811 41.87 -17.88 10.63
CA THR A 811 42.31 -17.28 9.36
C THR A 811 41.58 -17.89 8.16
N THR A 812 41.37 -19.22 8.14
CA THR A 812 40.54 -19.86 7.10
C THR A 812 39.11 -19.30 7.10
N TYR A 813 38.49 -19.15 8.27
CA TYR A 813 37.16 -18.55 8.40
C TYR A 813 37.12 -17.10 7.90
N PHE A 814 38.07 -16.25 8.33
CA PHE A 814 38.12 -14.84 7.97
C PHE A 814 38.24 -14.62 6.45
N PHE A 815 39.21 -15.27 5.80
CA PHE A 815 39.40 -15.13 4.35
C PHE A 815 38.23 -15.68 3.54
N ALA A 816 37.60 -16.78 4.00
CA ALA A 816 36.46 -17.34 3.28
C ALA A 816 35.18 -16.51 3.48
N GLN A 817 34.96 -15.88 4.64
CA GLN A 817 33.80 -15.01 4.88
C GLN A 817 33.77 -13.79 3.93
N GLN A 818 34.94 -13.34 3.45
CA GLN A 818 35.06 -12.24 2.49
C GLN A 818 34.53 -12.61 1.09
N ASN A 819 34.58 -13.89 0.70
CA ASN A 819 33.99 -14.43 -0.53
C ASN A 819 32.76 -15.31 -0.20
N ARG A 820 31.59 -14.69 0.02
CA ARG A 820 30.34 -15.36 0.47
C ARG A 820 29.95 -16.65 -0.30
N HIS A 821 30.34 -16.79 -1.58
CA HIS A 821 30.01 -17.93 -2.42
C HIS A 821 31.04 -19.09 -2.39
N GLU A 822 32.09 -19.04 -1.55
CA GLU A 822 33.25 -19.93 -1.70
C GLU A 822 33.59 -20.84 -0.50
N LEU A 823 32.89 -20.78 0.64
CA LEU A 823 33.19 -21.70 1.76
C LEU A 823 33.00 -23.19 1.40
N THR A 824 32.09 -23.52 0.48
CA THR A 824 31.93 -24.87 -0.07
C THR A 824 32.93 -25.21 -1.19
N ARG A 825 33.57 -24.20 -1.82
CA ARG A 825 34.63 -24.40 -2.83
C ARG A 825 35.98 -24.75 -2.20
N VAL A 826 36.37 -24.04 -1.14
CA VAL A 826 37.66 -24.19 -0.43
C VAL A 826 37.92 -25.63 0.08
N PHE A 827 36.87 -26.44 0.26
CA PHE A 827 36.97 -27.85 0.65
C PHE A 827 36.64 -28.85 -0.48
N THR A 828 36.17 -28.40 -1.65
CA THR A 828 35.92 -29.24 -2.83
C THR A 828 36.99 -29.09 -3.92
N ARG A 829 37.91 -28.13 -3.79
CA ARG A 829 39.18 -28.06 -4.52
C ARG A 829 40.38 -27.98 -3.58
N LEU A 830 41.55 -28.38 -4.09
CA LEU A 830 42.85 -28.22 -3.43
C LEU A 830 43.34 -26.78 -3.55
N ASP A 831 42.61 -25.83 -2.97
CA ASP A 831 42.95 -24.41 -3.03
C ASP A 831 44.14 -24.07 -2.12
N TRP A 832 44.88 -23.02 -2.45
CA TRP A 832 46.11 -22.63 -1.76
C TRP A 832 45.92 -22.41 -0.24
N LEU A 833 44.76 -21.91 0.17
CA LEU A 833 44.39 -21.66 1.57
C LEU A 833 44.24 -22.99 2.36
N PHE A 834 43.66 -24.02 1.74
CA PHE A 834 43.55 -25.37 2.31
C PHE A 834 44.93 -26.03 2.45
N ILE A 835 45.79 -25.88 1.43
CA ILE A 835 47.16 -26.38 1.47
C ILE A 835 47.96 -25.70 2.58
N LEU A 836 47.85 -24.37 2.73
CA LEU A 836 48.61 -23.57 3.69
C LEU A 836 48.13 -23.74 5.14
N ASN A 837 46.82 -23.69 5.41
CA ASN A 837 46.28 -23.64 6.77
C ASN A 837 45.89 -25.01 7.36
N PHE A 838 45.78 -26.05 6.54
CA PHE A 838 45.35 -27.39 6.98
C PHE A 838 46.36 -28.49 6.64
N LEU A 839 46.72 -28.63 5.36
CA LEU A 839 47.57 -29.75 4.93
C LEU A 839 49.03 -29.59 5.42
N SER A 840 49.64 -28.43 5.19
CA SER A 840 51.03 -28.15 5.57
C SER A 840 51.29 -28.27 7.09
N PRO A 841 50.50 -27.65 7.99
CA PRO A 841 50.71 -27.77 9.44
C PRO A 841 50.51 -29.21 9.93
N SER A 842 49.51 -29.92 9.40
CA SER A 842 49.25 -31.32 9.76
C SER A 842 50.42 -32.22 9.36
N LEU A 843 50.94 -32.09 8.13
CA LEU A 843 52.10 -32.85 7.67
C LEU A 843 53.38 -32.54 8.47
N LEU A 844 53.56 -31.28 8.90
CA LEU A 844 54.69 -30.89 9.76
C LEU A 844 54.63 -31.58 11.13
N PHE A 845 53.48 -31.57 11.81
CA PHE A 845 53.33 -32.28 13.09
C PHE A 845 53.46 -33.80 12.96
N VAL A 846 52.97 -34.39 11.86
CA VAL A 846 53.16 -35.81 11.52
C VAL A 846 54.64 -36.13 11.35
N ALA A 847 55.38 -35.33 10.58
CA ALA A 847 56.82 -35.53 10.36
C ALA A 847 57.64 -35.41 11.66
N LEU A 848 57.35 -34.39 12.48
CA LEU A 848 58.00 -34.21 13.78
C LEU A 848 57.71 -35.37 14.74
N THR A 849 56.47 -35.89 14.77
CA THR A 849 56.11 -37.10 15.53
C THR A 849 56.97 -38.29 15.10
N ILE A 850 57.11 -38.52 13.79
CA ILE A 850 57.91 -39.63 13.26
C ILE A 850 59.39 -39.49 13.69
N VAL A 851 59.95 -38.27 13.65
CA VAL A 851 61.31 -37.98 14.11
C VAL A 851 61.48 -38.26 15.61
N PHE A 852 60.55 -37.84 16.47
CA PHE A 852 60.61 -38.13 17.91
C PHE A 852 60.43 -39.62 18.21
N CYS A 853 59.50 -40.30 17.53
CA CYS A 853 59.32 -41.75 17.65
C CYS A 853 60.60 -42.52 17.29
N PHE A 854 61.22 -42.27 16.12
CA PHE A 854 62.48 -42.93 15.77
C PHE A 854 63.64 -42.53 16.71
N SER A 855 63.70 -41.28 17.16
CA SER A 855 64.70 -40.82 18.14
C SER A 855 64.55 -41.56 19.47
N SER A 856 63.33 -41.78 19.94
CA SER A 856 63.04 -42.53 21.17
C SER A 856 63.39 -44.02 21.08
N LEU A 857 63.13 -44.66 19.94
CA LEU A 857 63.53 -46.05 19.68
C LEU A 857 65.05 -46.20 19.61
N LYS A 858 65.74 -45.25 18.96
CA LYS A 858 67.21 -45.20 18.91
C LYS A 858 67.83 -44.95 20.29
N ALA A 859 67.25 -44.05 21.09
CA ALA A 859 67.67 -43.82 22.47
C ALA A 859 67.50 -45.08 23.33
N ALA A 860 66.31 -45.71 23.31
CA ALA A 860 66.05 -46.96 24.02
C ALA A 860 67.03 -48.08 23.64
N SER A 861 67.33 -48.24 22.34
CA SER A 861 68.32 -49.20 21.85
C SER A 861 69.74 -48.90 22.34
N ASN A 862 70.15 -47.63 22.35
CA ASN A 862 71.48 -47.20 22.78
C ASN A 862 71.68 -47.29 24.31
N CYS A 863 70.65 -47.02 25.11
CA CYS A 863 70.73 -47.17 26.56
C CYS A 863 70.66 -48.66 26.96
N SER A 864 70.01 -49.52 26.16
CA SER A 864 70.00 -50.98 26.38
C SER A 864 71.36 -51.67 26.18
N SER A 865 72.26 -51.14 25.36
CA SER A 865 73.60 -51.74 25.15
C SER A 865 74.61 -51.39 26.26
N ARG A 866 74.26 -50.46 27.16
CA ARG A 866 75.10 -50.02 28.30
C ARG A 866 74.86 -50.83 29.59
N GLY A 867 74.21 -51.99 29.52
CA GLY A 867 74.18 -52.98 30.61
C GLY A 867 73.14 -52.73 31.72
N VAL A 868 72.15 -51.86 31.50
CA VAL A 868 71.01 -51.69 32.42
C VAL A 868 69.95 -52.77 32.18
N SER A 869 69.22 -53.18 33.22
CA SER A 869 68.18 -54.21 33.16
C SER A 869 67.11 -53.90 32.11
N SER A 870 67.00 -54.74 31.08
CA SER A 870 66.11 -54.53 29.92
C SER A 870 64.61 -54.41 30.24
N LEU A 871 64.17 -54.89 31.41
CA LEU A 871 62.77 -54.90 31.85
C LEU A 871 62.15 -53.51 32.04
N SER A 872 62.93 -52.48 32.40
CA SER A 872 62.41 -51.13 32.69
C SER A 872 62.24 -50.26 31.44
N ILE A 873 63.02 -50.51 30.39
CA ILE A 873 63.04 -49.70 29.16
C ILE A 873 62.00 -50.19 28.12
N SER A 874 61.67 -51.49 28.13
CA SER A 874 60.69 -52.12 27.22
C SER A 874 59.34 -51.39 27.12
N PRO A 875 58.68 -50.96 28.23
CA PRO A 875 57.39 -50.26 28.13
C PRO A 875 57.46 -48.92 27.38
N ALA A 876 58.60 -48.23 27.42
CA ALA A 876 58.79 -46.96 26.69
C ALA A 876 58.94 -47.18 25.19
N SER A 877 59.76 -48.16 24.76
CA SER A 877 59.90 -48.48 23.34
C SER A 877 58.61 -49.04 22.73
N HIS A 878 57.89 -49.90 23.46
CA HIS A 878 56.56 -50.36 23.01
C HIS A 878 55.52 -49.23 22.94
N SER A 879 55.59 -48.22 23.82
CA SER A 879 54.75 -47.02 23.73
C SER A 879 55.01 -46.25 22.43
N SER A 880 56.29 -45.99 22.09
CA SER A 880 56.66 -45.31 20.84
C SER A 880 56.29 -46.08 19.58
N SER A 881 56.48 -47.41 19.56
CA SER A 881 56.03 -48.24 18.43
C SER A 881 54.51 -48.24 18.27
N SER A 882 53.76 -48.28 19.39
CA SER A 882 52.30 -48.23 19.36
C SER A 882 51.79 -46.86 18.88
N LEU A 883 52.46 -45.77 19.25
CA LEU A 883 52.12 -44.41 18.81
C LEU A 883 52.32 -44.22 17.29
N LEU A 884 53.35 -44.84 16.71
CA LEU A 884 53.58 -44.81 15.26
C LEU A 884 52.53 -45.61 14.48
N LEU A 885 52.07 -46.74 15.02
CA LEU A 885 50.92 -47.48 14.46
C LEU A 885 49.61 -46.70 14.61
N LEU A 886 49.40 -46.03 15.74
CA LEU A 886 48.23 -45.18 16.00
C LEU A 886 48.14 -44.02 14.99
N LEU A 887 49.28 -43.38 14.71
CA LEU A 887 49.43 -42.33 13.70
C LEU A 887 49.10 -42.83 12.28
N PHE A 888 49.58 -44.03 11.92
CA PHE A 888 49.29 -44.65 10.62
C PHE A 888 47.77 -44.88 10.44
N PHE A 889 47.12 -45.58 11.38
CA PHE A 889 45.69 -45.86 11.26
C PHE A 889 44.82 -44.61 11.30
N LEU A 890 45.20 -43.59 12.09
CA LEU A 890 44.51 -42.29 12.10
C LEU A 890 44.57 -41.59 10.74
N LEU A 891 45.73 -41.57 10.08
CA LEU A 891 45.88 -40.97 8.76
C LEU A 891 45.08 -41.73 7.69
N THR A 892 45.11 -43.07 7.71
CA THR A 892 44.30 -43.89 6.78
C THR A 892 42.81 -43.69 7.01
N HIS A 893 42.36 -43.61 8.26
CA HIS A 893 40.96 -43.32 8.63
C HIS A 893 40.48 -41.97 8.09
N ILE A 894 41.26 -40.90 8.30
CA ILE A 894 40.95 -39.54 7.81
C ILE A 894 40.87 -39.51 6.27
N VAL A 895 41.77 -40.18 5.57
CA VAL A 895 41.77 -40.25 4.10
C VAL A 895 40.56 -41.02 3.57
N LEU A 896 40.27 -42.21 4.11
CA LEU A 896 39.13 -43.03 3.67
C LEU A 896 37.78 -42.36 3.96
N PHE A 897 37.68 -41.57 5.02
CA PHE A 897 36.49 -40.74 5.29
C PHE A 897 36.25 -39.70 4.19
N VAL A 898 37.29 -39.02 3.71
CA VAL A 898 37.17 -37.99 2.65
C VAL A 898 36.75 -38.60 1.31
N PHE A 899 37.28 -39.77 0.94
CA PHE A 899 36.95 -40.44 -0.32
C PHE A 899 35.64 -41.26 -0.30
N ARG A 900 34.87 -41.22 0.81
CA ARG A 900 33.57 -41.90 0.98
C ARG A 900 32.58 -41.67 -0.16
N ASN A 901 32.62 -40.51 -0.81
CA ASN A 901 31.67 -40.12 -1.86
C ASN A 901 32.10 -40.55 -3.28
N HIS A 902 33.15 -41.38 -3.45
CA HIS A 902 33.77 -41.65 -4.76
C HIS A 902 33.91 -43.13 -5.16
N GLY A 903 33.44 -44.10 -4.37
CA GLY A 903 33.52 -45.50 -4.78
C GLY A 903 32.79 -46.49 -3.88
N ASP A 904 32.70 -47.73 -4.37
CA ASP A 904 31.89 -48.83 -3.87
C ASP A 904 32.18 -49.24 -2.41
N GLY A 905 31.34 -50.14 -1.88
CA GLY A 905 31.41 -50.65 -0.50
C GLY A 905 32.77 -51.23 -0.05
N LEU A 906 33.71 -51.47 -0.96
CA LEU A 906 35.11 -51.76 -0.65
C LEU A 906 35.79 -50.61 0.12
N ILE A 907 35.53 -49.35 -0.22
CA ILE A 907 36.06 -48.19 0.51
C ILE A 907 35.46 -48.14 1.93
N SER A 908 34.15 -48.40 2.05
CA SER A 908 33.46 -48.48 3.35
C SER A 908 33.97 -49.63 4.21
N ALA A 909 34.30 -50.78 3.61
CA ALA A 909 34.90 -51.93 4.30
C ALA A 909 36.33 -51.64 4.78
N LEU A 910 37.16 -50.99 3.97
CA LEU A 910 38.50 -50.56 4.38
C LEU A 910 38.45 -49.53 5.53
N PHE A 911 37.52 -48.58 5.47
CA PHE A 911 37.27 -47.61 6.55
C PHE A 911 36.91 -48.32 7.87
N VAL A 912 35.97 -49.27 7.82
CA VAL A 912 35.56 -50.11 8.96
C VAL A 912 36.75 -50.87 9.56
N LEU A 913 37.60 -51.49 8.74
CA LEU A 913 38.78 -52.23 9.20
C LEU A 913 39.82 -51.32 9.85
N CYS A 914 40.11 -50.15 9.25
CA CYS A 914 41.06 -49.19 9.81
C CYS A 914 40.57 -48.60 11.14
N GLN A 915 39.28 -48.29 11.26
CA GLN A 915 38.68 -47.74 12.48
C GLN A 915 38.71 -48.75 13.64
N LEU A 916 38.45 -50.03 13.37
CA LEU A 916 38.58 -51.09 14.38
C LEU A 916 40.03 -51.32 14.81
N ALA A 917 40.99 -51.28 13.87
CA ALA A 917 42.42 -51.37 14.16
C ALA A 917 42.91 -50.18 15.00
N TYR A 918 42.48 -48.95 14.69
CA TYR A 918 42.76 -47.74 15.47
C TYR A 918 42.30 -47.89 16.93
N CYS A 919 41.08 -48.41 17.16
CA CYS A 919 40.58 -48.67 18.51
C CYS A 919 41.46 -49.67 19.27
N LEU A 920 41.82 -50.80 18.64
CA LEU A 920 42.66 -51.83 19.26
C LEU A 920 44.06 -51.28 19.62
N VAL A 921 44.70 -50.55 18.72
CA VAL A 921 46.01 -49.93 18.96
C VAL A 921 45.93 -48.86 20.06
N SER A 922 44.82 -48.12 20.16
CA SER A 922 44.60 -47.13 21.23
C SER A 922 44.61 -47.77 22.62
N PHE A 923 43.95 -48.93 22.80
CA PHE A 923 43.99 -49.69 24.05
C PHE A 923 45.39 -50.19 24.40
N ILE A 924 46.12 -50.71 23.40
CA ILE A 924 47.49 -51.21 23.57
C ILE A 924 48.44 -50.07 23.97
N PHE A 925 48.35 -48.92 23.29
CA PHE A 925 49.13 -47.72 23.59
C PHE A 925 48.85 -47.18 25.00
N ALA A 926 47.57 -47.05 25.38
CA ALA A 926 47.19 -46.63 26.73
C ALA A 926 47.70 -47.60 27.80
N GLY A 927 47.61 -48.92 27.56
CA GLY A 927 48.15 -49.94 28.45
C GLY A 927 49.68 -49.83 28.66
N TYR A 928 50.45 -49.58 27.60
CA TYR A 928 51.90 -49.37 27.73
C TYR A 928 52.24 -48.04 28.44
N LEU A 929 51.52 -46.95 28.17
CA LEU A 929 51.69 -45.69 28.90
C LEU A 929 51.37 -45.82 30.39
N PHE A 930 50.26 -46.46 30.75
CA PHE A 930 49.90 -46.69 32.16
C PHE A 930 50.93 -47.58 32.86
N ARG A 931 51.51 -48.57 32.17
CA ARG A 931 52.58 -49.42 32.70
C ARG A 931 53.90 -48.64 32.87
N LEU A 932 54.26 -47.78 31.92
CA LEU A 932 55.42 -46.90 32.01
C LEU A 932 55.29 -45.95 33.22
N ARG A 933 54.11 -45.34 33.38
CA ARG A 933 53.74 -44.48 34.51
C ARG A 933 53.82 -45.18 35.87
N TYR A 934 53.34 -46.42 35.97
CA TYR A 934 53.45 -47.24 37.19
C TYR A 934 54.91 -47.47 37.59
N ILE A 935 55.80 -47.69 36.61
CA ILE A 935 57.23 -47.87 36.84
C ILE A 935 57.90 -46.54 37.27
N GLN A 936 57.44 -45.39 36.76
CA GLN A 936 57.94 -44.08 37.21
C GLN A 936 57.54 -43.75 38.66
N LEU A 937 56.31 -44.08 39.07
CA LEU A 937 55.81 -43.79 40.42
C LEU A 937 56.44 -44.68 41.50
N ASN A 938 56.70 -45.96 41.17
CA ASN A 938 57.20 -46.96 42.13
C ASN A 938 58.67 -47.33 41.89
N GLY A 939 59.41 -46.52 41.11
CA GLY A 939 60.75 -46.87 40.60
C GLY A 939 61.84 -46.97 41.67
N ASP A 940 61.80 -46.13 42.69
CA ASP A 940 62.83 -46.07 43.72
C ASP A 940 62.74 -47.24 44.73
N GLU A 941 61.53 -47.67 45.12
CA GLU A 941 61.33 -48.80 46.04
C GLU A 941 61.67 -50.17 45.43
N LEU A 942 61.76 -50.29 44.10
CA LEU A 942 62.14 -51.53 43.42
C LEU A 942 63.64 -51.62 43.10
N SER A 943 64.46 -50.70 43.63
CA SER A 943 65.91 -50.71 43.44
C SER A 943 66.64 -51.59 44.48
N THR A 944 67.17 -52.72 44.00
CA THR A 944 68.00 -53.72 44.71
C THR A 944 67.30 -54.68 45.71
N ARG A 945 67.68 -55.96 45.63
CA ARG A 945 67.45 -57.05 46.63
C ARG A 945 66.00 -57.34 47.08
N SER A 946 65.21 -58.00 46.23
CA SER A 946 64.15 -58.92 46.73
C SER A 946 63.79 -60.08 45.79
N ILE A 947 63.81 -59.86 44.47
CA ILE A 947 63.19 -60.79 43.50
C ILE A 947 63.98 -62.11 43.32
N GLU A 948 65.31 -62.10 43.38
CA GLU A 948 66.15 -63.30 43.18
C GLU A 948 65.92 -64.41 44.23
N ASN A 949 65.49 -64.07 45.44
CA ASN A 949 65.27 -65.08 46.50
C ASN A 949 63.89 -65.77 46.41
N LYS A 950 62.95 -65.29 45.57
CA LYS A 950 61.66 -65.94 45.35
C LYS A 950 61.61 -66.84 44.11
N SER A 951 62.52 -66.66 43.15
CA SER A 951 62.62 -67.52 41.97
C SER A 951 63.50 -68.76 42.20
N ARG A 952 64.58 -68.63 42.99
CA ARG A 952 65.58 -69.71 43.17
C ARG A 952 65.11 -70.93 43.97
N ALA A 953 64.00 -70.83 44.70
CA ALA A 953 63.44 -71.91 45.51
C ALA A 953 62.45 -72.84 44.77
N VAL A 954 62.12 -72.53 43.51
CA VAL A 954 61.12 -73.27 42.71
C VAL A 954 61.76 -74.00 41.51
N LEU A 955 63.04 -73.73 41.22
CA LEU A 955 63.75 -74.12 39.99
C LEU A 955 64.71 -75.33 40.16
N SER A 956 64.54 -76.13 41.22
CA SER A 956 65.34 -77.35 41.47
C SER A 956 64.62 -78.66 41.12
N HIS A 957 63.37 -78.60 40.65
CA HIS A 957 62.61 -79.73 40.11
C HIS A 957 62.00 -79.36 38.76
N VAL A 958 61.71 -80.39 37.94
CA VAL A 958 61.21 -80.29 36.56
C VAL A 958 62.24 -79.73 35.57
N ASP A 959 63.36 -80.44 35.41
CA ASP A 959 64.13 -80.40 34.15
C ASP A 959 64.65 -81.80 33.77
N ARG A 960 63.87 -82.49 32.92
CA ARG A 960 64.33 -83.38 31.83
C ARG A 960 63.15 -83.82 30.96
N ARG A 961 63.44 -84.07 29.68
CA ARG A 961 62.48 -84.48 28.64
C ARG A 961 62.59 -85.99 28.31
N PRO A 962 61.64 -86.57 27.56
CA PRO A 962 61.37 -88.01 27.61
C PRO A 962 62.13 -88.83 26.58
N GLU A 963 62.31 -90.12 26.89
CA GLU A 963 62.48 -91.21 25.93
C GLU A 963 61.62 -92.41 26.38
N GLU A 964 61.05 -93.12 25.41
CA GLU A 964 60.40 -94.43 25.53
C GLU A 964 61.16 -95.42 24.63
N PRO A 965 61.02 -96.75 24.81
CA PRO A 965 60.58 -97.51 25.98
C PRO A 965 61.55 -98.66 26.37
N ASP A 966 61.35 -99.33 27.51
CA ASP A 966 61.13 -100.80 27.55
C ASP A 966 60.62 -101.29 28.93
N CYS A 967 60.29 -102.58 29.03
CA CYS A 967 59.59 -103.22 30.15
C CYS A 967 60.48 -104.02 31.14
N SER A 968 59.88 -104.37 32.28
CA SER A 968 60.35 -105.30 33.34
C SER A 968 61.41 -104.74 34.32
N LEU A 969 61.56 -105.22 35.56
CA LEU A 969 60.97 -106.40 36.23
C LEU A 969 60.75 -106.15 37.74
N LEU A 970 59.80 -106.84 38.38
CA LEU A 970 59.47 -106.74 39.81
C LEU A 970 60.20 -107.79 40.68
N LEU A 971 60.59 -107.45 41.92
CA LEU A 971 60.82 -108.46 42.97
C LEU A 971 60.72 -107.92 44.42
N HIS A 972 59.56 -108.18 45.03
CA HIS A 972 59.29 -108.45 46.46
C HIS A 972 59.46 -107.38 47.59
N SER A 973 58.60 -107.58 48.60
CA SER A 973 58.42 -106.91 49.92
C SER A 973 58.93 -107.86 51.06
N PRO A 974 58.59 -107.82 52.39
CA PRO A 974 57.46 -107.18 53.13
C PRO A 974 57.71 -106.71 54.62
N LEU A 975 56.61 -106.47 55.37
CA LEU A 975 56.38 -106.52 56.84
C LEU A 975 56.38 -105.24 57.72
N ASN A 976 55.89 -105.40 58.97
CA ASN A 976 55.19 -104.48 59.92
C ASN A 976 55.44 -104.97 61.40
N PRO A 977 54.86 -104.51 62.55
CA PRO A 977 54.03 -103.32 62.91
C PRO A 977 54.43 -102.65 64.30
N SER A 978 53.48 -101.94 64.99
CA SER A 978 53.44 -101.53 66.44
C SER A 978 54.45 -100.46 66.97
N ASP A 979 54.16 -99.57 67.95
CA ASP A 979 52.91 -99.14 68.64
C ASP A 979 53.07 -97.74 69.36
N ASP A 980 51.98 -97.20 69.92
CA ASP A 980 51.84 -96.20 71.02
C ASP A 980 51.88 -94.65 70.81
N LEU A 981 51.39 -93.90 71.83
CA LEU A 981 50.90 -92.50 71.79
C LEU A 981 51.91 -91.36 72.12
N SER A 982 51.78 -90.17 71.49
CA SER A 982 51.41 -88.89 72.19
C SER A 982 51.49 -87.58 71.36
N THR A 983 50.48 -86.72 71.58
CA THR A 983 50.41 -85.23 71.45
C THR A 983 51.16 -84.42 70.35
N SER A 984 50.32 -83.76 69.53
CA SER A 984 50.32 -82.30 69.20
C SER A 984 50.93 -81.75 67.89
N SER A 985 50.41 -80.57 67.51
CA SER A 985 50.80 -79.65 66.42
C SER A 985 50.27 -79.95 65.00
N PHE A 986 50.27 -78.89 64.17
CA PHE A 986 49.61 -78.76 62.86
C PHE A 986 50.34 -79.50 61.73
N GLY A 987 49.60 -79.83 60.65
CA GLY A 987 50.15 -79.68 59.29
C GLY A 987 50.25 -80.92 58.40
N LEU A 988 49.11 -81.55 58.09
CA LEU A 988 48.91 -82.61 57.07
C LEU A 988 49.71 -83.92 57.24
N ASN A 989 49.04 -85.06 56.99
CA ASN A 989 49.38 -85.89 55.82
C ASN A 989 48.40 -87.06 55.56
N VAL A 990 48.23 -87.36 54.26
CA VAL A 990 48.15 -88.68 53.62
C VAL A 990 47.37 -89.83 54.32
N CYS A 991 46.24 -90.22 53.71
CA CYS A 991 46.13 -91.49 52.96
C CYS A 991 44.94 -91.39 51.96
N LYS A 992 44.98 -91.79 50.67
CA LYS A 992 45.66 -92.85 49.87
C LYS A 992 44.82 -94.13 49.73
N THR A 993 44.97 -94.81 48.58
CA THR A 993 44.30 -96.05 48.11
C THR A 993 42.77 -95.95 47.92
N ASN A 994 42.20 -96.23 46.74
CA ASN A 994 42.27 -97.40 45.83
C ASN A 994 41.58 -98.65 46.43
N GLY A 995 40.62 -99.28 45.74
CA GLY A 995 39.97 -98.89 44.48
C GLY A 995 39.33 -100.08 43.74
N ASN A 996 38.59 -99.77 42.66
CA ASN A 996 38.00 -100.69 41.67
C ASN A 996 36.86 -101.60 42.22
N THR A 997 35.73 -101.82 41.55
CA THR A 997 35.21 -101.49 40.18
C THR A 997 33.67 -101.30 40.28
N LEU A 998 32.85 -100.88 39.29
CA LEU A 998 32.91 -100.56 37.85
C LEU A 998 31.62 -99.74 37.53
N SER A 999 31.55 -98.59 36.84
CA SER A 999 32.49 -97.50 36.53
C SER A 999 31.67 -96.18 36.45
N SER A 1000 32.23 -95.05 36.90
CA SER A 1000 31.50 -93.89 37.47
C SER A 1000 31.06 -92.80 36.45
N SER A 1001 30.01 -91.96 36.60
CA SER A 1001 29.22 -91.42 37.75
C SER A 1001 29.94 -90.32 38.59
N TYR A 1002 29.35 -89.38 39.36
CA TYR A 1002 28.01 -88.75 39.51
C TYR A 1002 28.24 -87.21 39.46
N TYR A 1003 27.42 -86.32 38.89
CA TYR A 1003 26.06 -85.85 39.26
C TYR A 1003 25.92 -85.01 40.56
N HIS A 1004 25.61 -83.71 40.35
CA HIS A 1004 24.66 -82.83 41.08
C HIS A 1004 24.81 -82.38 42.58
N SER A 1005 24.78 -81.04 42.72
CA SER A 1005 23.77 -80.24 43.44
C SER A 1005 23.85 -79.94 44.95
N SER A 1006 23.53 -78.67 45.28
CA SER A 1006 22.70 -78.20 46.43
C SER A 1006 22.53 -76.66 46.31
N SER A 1007 21.31 -76.12 46.12
CA SER A 1007 20.44 -75.45 47.13
C SER A 1007 20.90 -74.04 47.55
N HIS A 1008 20.10 -72.97 47.75
CA HIS A 1008 18.63 -72.71 47.78
C HIS A 1008 18.43 -71.23 47.30
N SER A 1009 17.44 -70.84 46.48
CA SER A 1009 16.06 -70.35 46.82
C SER A 1009 15.95 -69.47 48.08
N ASN A 1010 15.17 -68.38 48.16
CA ASN A 1010 14.27 -67.70 47.20
C ASN A 1010 13.85 -66.30 47.74
N HIS A 1011 13.34 -65.42 46.87
CA HIS A 1011 12.60 -64.17 47.21
C HIS A 1011 13.41 -63.08 47.99
N ASN A 1012 12.95 -61.84 48.17
CA ASN A 1012 11.60 -61.27 47.95
C ASN A 1012 11.59 -59.82 47.38
N GLN A 1013 10.39 -59.26 47.21
CA GLN A 1013 10.04 -58.05 46.46
C GLN A 1013 9.88 -56.79 47.35
N VAL A 1014 9.82 -55.60 46.71
CA VAL A 1014 9.30 -54.30 47.22
C VAL A 1014 10.19 -53.50 48.22
N ILE A 1015 10.39 -52.20 47.93
CA ILE A 1015 10.07 -51.05 48.81
C ILE A 1015 10.31 -49.71 48.08
N VAL A 1016 9.39 -48.74 48.25
CA VAL A 1016 9.47 -47.37 47.73
C VAL A 1016 9.71 -46.38 48.87
N ARG A 1017 10.68 -45.46 48.69
CA ARG A 1017 10.83 -44.17 49.40
C ARG A 1017 11.44 -43.18 48.39
N SER A 1018 10.87 -42.04 48.02
CA SER A 1018 9.84 -41.15 48.58
C SER A 1018 10.25 -40.39 49.85
N LEU A 1019 9.68 -39.17 50.00
CA LEU A 1019 10.09 -38.03 50.86
C LEU A 1019 11.25 -37.19 50.25
N LYS A 1020 11.21 -35.85 50.18
CA LYS A 1020 10.20 -34.89 50.69
C LYS A 1020 10.24 -33.50 49.99
N SER A 1021 9.05 -32.94 49.73
CA SER A 1021 8.63 -31.50 49.72
C SER A 1021 9.61 -30.35 49.35
N THR A 1022 9.30 -29.65 48.25
CA THR A 1022 8.76 -28.23 48.15
C THR A 1022 8.94 -27.23 49.34
N PRO A 1023 8.91 -25.87 49.14
CA PRO A 1023 8.59 -25.07 47.92
C PRO A 1023 9.51 -23.82 47.61
N SER A 1024 9.04 -23.01 46.64
CA SER A 1024 9.25 -21.57 46.26
C SER A 1024 9.63 -20.55 47.39
N PRO A 1025 10.10 -19.28 47.13
CA PRO A 1025 9.60 -18.30 46.12
C PRO A 1025 10.69 -17.33 45.51
N PRO A 1026 10.35 -16.20 44.82
CA PRO A 1026 11.29 -15.43 43.97
C PRO A 1026 11.67 -14.00 44.46
N LEU A 1027 12.63 -13.36 43.76
CA LEU A 1027 12.83 -11.91 43.55
C LEU A 1027 13.53 -11.75 42.16
N THR A 1028 13.36 -10.75 41.26
CA THR A 1028 12.90 -9.34 41.22
C THR A 1028 13.93 -8.26 41.60
N LEU A 1029 14.08 -7.26 40.71
CA LEU A 1029 14.94 -6.05 40.78
C LEU A 1029 16.46 -6.36 40.64
N GLU A 1030 17.34 -5.48 40.13
CA GLU A 1030 17.18 -4.09 39.66
C GLU A 1030 18.18 -3.72 38.51
N SER A 1031 18.16 -2.47 38.03
CA SER A 1031 19.08 -1.87 37.03
C SER A 1031 20.28 -1.14 37.74
N PRO A 1032 21.13 -0.23 37.18
CA PRO A 1032 20.97 0.70 36.03
C PRO A 1032 22.23 0.96 35.15
N ASN A 1033 22.15 2.00 34.29
CA ASN A 1033 23.21 2.73 33.55
C ASN A 1033 23.86 2.05 32.32
N GLY A 1034 24.17 2.77 31.23
CA GLY A 1034 23.92 4.19 30.91
C GLY A 1034 24.53 4.63 29.55
N PHE A 1035 24.21 5.87 29.12
CA PHE A 1035 24.49 6.50 27.81
C PHE A 1035 23.71 5.90 26.61
N SER A 1036 22.83 6.60 25.87
CA SER A 1036 22.57 8.03 25.55
C SER A 1036 23.28 8.61 24.32
N MET A 1037 22.53 8.74 23.23
CA MET A 1037 22.49 9.97 22.43
C MET A 1037 21.05 10.27 21.99
N THR A 1038 20.69 11.54 21.87
CA THR A 1038 19.29 12.02 21.87
C THR A 1038 18.94 12.84 20.64
N ALA A 1039 17.79 12.57 20.01
CA ALA A 1039 17.12 13.49 19.08
C ALA A 1039 15.58 13.33 19.13
N SER A 1040 14.98 14.04 20.09
CA SER A 1040 13.56 14.43 20.18
C SER A 1040 13.09 15.26 18.96
N LEU A 1041 11.82 15.51 18.63
CA LEU A 1041 10.44 15.07 19.01
C LEU A 1041 9.50 15.70 17.91
N PHE A 1042 8.15 15.81 17.91
CA PHE A 1042 7.06 15.58 18.88
C PHE A 1042 5.71 15.43 18.12
N GLU A 1043 4.84 14.49 18.50
CA GLU A 1043 3.35 14.53 18.33
C GLU A 1043 2.76 14.64 16.89
N ARG A 1044 1.45 14.41 16.62
CA ARG A 1044 0.28 14.12 17.47
C ARG A 1044 -0.72 13.18 16.72
N ALA A 1045 -1.51 12.37 17.45
CA ALA A 1045 -2.70 11.69 16.92
C ALA A 1045 -3.98 12.55 17.12
N PRO A 1046 -5.11 12.22 16.46
CA PRO A 1046 -6.17 11.51 17.18
C PRO A 1046 -6.97 10.46 16.35
N MET A 1047 -7.97 9.84 16.99
CA MET A 1047 -8.92 8.84 16.44
C MET A 1047 -10.12 9.45 15.67
N VAL A 1048 -11.06 8.56 15.27
CA VAL A 1048 -12.45 8.73 14.78
C VAL A 1048 -12.55 8.65 13.24
N SER A 1049 -12.93 7.55 12.58
CA SER A 1049 -14.11 6.62 12.66
C SER A 1049 -15.26 7.02 11.73
N ILE A 1050 -15.70 6.08 10.87
CA ILE A 1050 -16.90 6.13 9.98
C ILE A 1050 -16.71 7.13 8.80
N VAL A 1051 -17.04 6.84 7.54
CA VAL A 1051 -17.80 5.73 6.90
C VAL A 1051 -16.88 4.71 6.22
#